data_AF-A0A8J3IJ27-F1
#
_entry.id   AF-A0A8J3IJ27-F1
#
_cell.length_a   1.000
_cell.length_b   1.000
_cell.length_c   1.000
_cell.angle_alpha   90.00
_cell.angle_beta   90.00
_cell.angle_gamma   90.00
#
_symmetry.space_group_name_H-M   'P 1'
#
loop_
_entity.id
_entity.type
_entity.pdbx_description
1 polymer ?
#
loop_
_entity_poly.entity_id
_entity_poly.type
_entity_poly.pdbx_seq_one_letter_code
_entity_poly.pdbx_strand_id
1 'polypeptide(L)'
;MQKRQLLIFIRALFFAILVSVMTSLVARPPTASAHAFVIGSDPIDGSTINAVPKVVHIDFNAQISPLSSARIYVVQNGNLVDVSAAPGHISGANQRQLEIALRDPASQPQGSYEIKWTAIANEDGHTSYGLIGFNVGYSSTGLSGIPTLGPSTSNKLEGPGGTRTFDFANALSVAWDWLTLLALTFWIGLLIMERLVLFPLDRTQALLERARKQTLSLQNLCLIVLLIGEITLLVLRASRMSTMQDVAFSPQAVLQLLLQTNYGLLWLFRCLIIVLSLAFLRLSNRVAPAAYASMLPATATQAQRVLTRTGSLHPRITQETAPNLAKVTIREGSERDQVSTPQSTSTTLVLAQRYTPLWLLIAGVILMTRVLSGDAAQVLQPHFSAITFDWLYRVAQGIWFGGLAYMGYVLLPLLTALDREHHAEMLVALQRRFRPFHLASMGMLAACFLFLSEASIHNPQLLLTDAYGRALLVQMVLLLAISILGCYMVFFLTPRISRQALLLPVVGMDAPARRTRQFALENTGRHFKWIVLIQSWLGAGVLFCTALLAFYAPPIVFPNVNYSNQAAQQTASQSNTQTQQAGGLSATLQMLPGKTMQPNVVILAIQDSNGQPVTDAEVKMTTNMQVMDMGTTSTTIKGGNVVYSAAFEKNVFSMSGVWDINVSIQQPNHPAVQMQFKVNII
;
A
#
# COMPACT_ATOMS: atom_id res chain seq x y z
N MET A 1 -9.94 -28.03 -28.34
CA MET A 1 -9.16 -27.73 -27.11
C MET A 1 -9.43 -26.35 -26.49
N GLN A 2 -9.52 -25.25 -27.25
CA GLN A 2 -9.77 -23.90 -26.69
C GLN A 2 -11.08 -23.75 -25.91
N LYS A 3 -12.21 -24.28 -26.41
CA LYS A 3 -13.50 -24.28 -25.66
C LYS A 3 -13.39 -24.99 -24.30
N ARG A 4 -12.63 -26.10 -24.25
CA ARG A 4 -12.44 -26.90 -23.03
C ARG A 4 -11.61 -26.15 -21.98
N GLN A 5 -10.57 -25.42 -22.39
CA GLN A 5 -9.76 -24.59 -21.47
C GLN A 5 -10.49 -23.33 -21.01
N LEU A 6 -11.28 -22.69 -21.87
CA LEU A 6 -12.15 -21.58 -21.49
C LEU A 6 -13.21 -22.03 -20.47
N LEU A 7 -13.83 -23.19 -20.69
CA LEU A 7 -14.78 -23.79 -19.74
C LEU A 7 -14.13 -24.16 -18.41
N ILE A 8 -12.89 -24.65 -18.41
CA ILE A 8 -12.15 -24.93 -17.17
C ILE A 8 -11.85 -23.63 -16.41
N PHE A 9 -11.44 -22.56 -17.10
CA PHE A 9 -11.21 -21.26 -16.47
C PHE A 9 -12.50 -20.66 -15.92
N ILE A 10 -13.61 -20.70 -16.68
CA ILE A 10 -14.92 -20.23 -16.22
C ILE A 10 -15.40 -21.05 -15.03
N ARG A 11 -15.22 -22.38 -15.03
CA ARG A 11 -15.57 -23.24 -13.90
C ARG A 11 -14.71 -22.97 -12.67
N ALA A 12 -13.41 -22.75 -12.84
CA ALA A 12 -12.51 -22.41 -11.74
C ALA A 12 -12.82 -21.03 -11.16
N LEU A 13 -13.12 -20.04 -12.00
CA LEU A 13 -13.57 -18.72 -11.60
C LEU A 13 -14.92 -18.79 -10.86
N PHE A 14 -15.89 -19.53 -11.41
CA PHE A 14 -17.20 -19.72 -10.80
C PHE A 14 -17.10 -20.47 -9.47
N PHE A 15 -16.23 -21.49 -9.38
CA PHE A 15 -15.96 -22.20 -8.15
C PHE A 15 -15.26 -21.31 -7.11
N ALA A 16 -14.31 -20.45 -7.52
CA ALA A 16 -13.69 -19.47 -6.64
C ALA A 16 -14.70 -18.44 -6.11
N ILE A 17 -15.61 -17.95 -6.97
CA ILE A 17 -16.71 -17.07 -6.58
C ILE A 17 -17.65 -17.79 -5.60
N LEU A 18 -18.03 -19.04 -5.91
CA LEU A 18 -18.92 -19.83 -5.07
C LEU A 18 -18.30 -20.12 -3.69
N VAL A 19 -17.01 -20.49 -3.65
CA VAL A 19 -16.29 -20.71 -2.39
C VAL A 19 -16.20 -19.42 -1.58
N SER A 20 -15.88 -18.28 -2.22
CA SER A 20 -15.88 -16.95 -1.56
C SER A 20 -17.24 -16.66 -0.92
N VAL A 21 -18.33 -16.78 -1.69
CA VAL A 21 -19.70 -16.53 -1.22
C VAL A 21 -20.07 -17.47 -0.07
N MET A 22 -19.75 -18.77 -0.18
CA MET A 22 -20.04 -19.75 0.86
C MET A 22 -19.22 -19.50 2.14
N THR A 23 -17.98 -19.03 2.05
CA THR A 23 -17.18 -18.66 3.24
C THR A 23 -17.73 -17.42 3.94
N SER A 24 -18.25 -16.44 3.20
CA SER A 24 -18.85 -15.21 3.75
C SER A 24 -20.19 -15.45 4.46
N LEU A 25 -20.93 -16.49 4.07
CA LEU A 25 -22.19 -16.89 4.70
C LEU A 25 -22.00 -17.61 6.05
N VAL A 26 -20.79 -18.13 6.34
CA VAL A 26 -20.52 -18.97 7.52
C VAL A 26 -19.66 -18.25 8.58
N ALA A 27 -18.90 -17.22 8.21
CA ALA A 27 -18.02 -16.49 9.13
C ALA A 27 -18.53 -15.07 9.43
N ARG A 28 -18.58 -14.68 10.71
CA ARG A 28 -18.72 -13.26 11.08
C ARG A 28 -17.47 -12.51 10.58
N PRO A 29 -17.61 -11.28 10.05
CA PRO A 29 -16.46 -10.50 9.64
C PRO A 29 -15.52 -10.25 10.82
N PRO A 30 -14.22 -10.57 10.68
CA PRO A 30 -13.25 -10.34 11.73
C PRO A 30 -12.86 -8.86 11.84
N THR A 31 -12.44 -8.46 13.04
CA THR A 31 -11.94 -7.10 13.31
C THR A 31 -10.53 -6.92 12.75
N ALA A 32 -10.35 -5.88 11.95
CA ALA A 32 -9.07 -5.50 11.40
C ALA A 32 -8.11 -4.91 12.45
N SER A 33 -6.88 -5.41 12.52
CA SER A 33 -5.85 -5.04 13.51
C SER A 33 -4.55 -4.52 12.88
N ALA A 34 -4.59 -4.01 11.64
CA ALA A 34 -3.45 -3.30 11.06
C ALA A 34 -3.32 -1.92 11.72
N HIS A 35 -2.08 -1.49 12.00
CA HIS A 35 -1.74 -0.35 12.86
C HIS A 35 -2.36 -0.45 14.28
N ALA A 36 -1.86 0.36 15.21
CA ALA A 36 -2.37 0.41 16.59
C ALA A 36 -3.30 1.61 16.79
N PHE A 37 -4.60 1.43 16.69
CA PHE A 37 -5.59 2.48 16.90
C PHE A 37 -6.32 2.32 18.22
N VAL A 38 -6.63 3.45 18.85
CA VAL A 38 -7.39 3.49 20.10
C VAL A 38 -8.81 3.01 19.85
N ILE A 39 -9.25 2.01 20.60
CA ILE A 39 -10.62 1.45 20.59
C ILE A 39 -11.34 1.67 21.91
N GLY A 40 -10.68 2.28 22.90
CA GLY A 40 -11.24 2.59 24.19
C GLY A 40 -10.23 3.33 25.08
N SER A 41 -10.74 4.05 26.07
CA SER A 41 -9.92 4.66 27.12
C SER A 41 -10.72 4.79 28.41
N ASP A 42 -9.99 4.83 29.52
CA ASP A 42 -10.50 5.18 30.84
C ASP A 42 -9.58 6.23 31.46
N PRO A 43 -10.01 7.50 31.62
CA PRO A 43 -11.34 8.03 31.33
C PRO A 43 -11.72 8.00 29.85
N ILE A 44 -13.03 7.93 29.59
CA ILE A 44 -13.59 7.91 28.24
C ILE A 44 -13.30 9.25 27.56
N ASP A 45 -12.93 9.23 26.28
CA ASP A 45 -12.74 10.43 25.48
C ASP A 45 -13.99 11.32 25.47
N GLY A 46 -13.78 12.60 25.76
CA GLY A 46 -14.81 13.61 25.94
C GLY A 46 -15.62 13.50 27.22
N SER A 47 -15.25 12.66 28.21
CA SER A 47 -16.02 12.52 29.47
C SER A 47 -15.67 13.56 30.55
N THR A 48 -16.56 13.72 31.53
CA THR A 48 -16.29 14.47 32.77
C THR A 48 -16.40 13.53 33.96
N ILE A 49 -15.35 13.48 34.77
CA ILE A 49 -15.25 12.63 35.96
C ILE A 49 -15.14 13.47 37.24
N ASN A 50 -15.54 12.90 38.37
CA ASN A 50 -15.64 13.64 39.63
C ASN A 50 -14.29 13.83 40.36
N ALA A 51 -13.32 12.97 40.09
CA ALA A 51 -12.04 12.93 40.78
C ALA A 51 -10.91 12.59 39.81
N VAL A 52 -9.71 13.09 40.11
CA VAL A 52 -8.50 12.79 39.33
C VAL A 52 -8.17 11.31 39.48
N PRO A 53 -8.04 10.54 38.38
CA PRO A 53 -7.72 9.12 38.45
C PRO A 53 -6.24 8.93 38.85
N LYS A 54 -5.93 7.79 39.49
CA LYS A 54 -4.54 7.42 39.78
C LYS A 54 -3.80 6.98 38.52
N VAL A 55 -4.51 6.26 37.65
CA VAL A 55 -4.01 5.66 36.42
C VAL A 55 -5.04 5.88 35.32
N VAL A 56 -4.56 6.19 34.13
CA VAL A 56 -5.33 6.25 32.88
C VAL A 56 -4.98 5.03 32.04
N HIS A 57 -5.99 4.40 31.46
CA HIS A 57 -5.86 3.26 30.56
C HIS A 57 -6.25 3.64 29.13
N ILE A 58 -5.47 3.18 28.14
CA ILE A 58 -5.77 3.33 26.72
C ILE A 58 -5.72 1.95 26.06
N ASP A 59 -6.81 1.54 25.43
CA ASP A 59 -6.96 0.25 24.76
C ASP A 59 -6.80 0.37 23.25
N PHE A 60 -6.02 -0.53 22.65
CA PHE A 60 -5.71 -0.58 21.22
C PHE A 60 -6.31 -1.82 20.53
N ASN A 61 -6.61 -1.71 19.23
CA ASN A 61 -7.03 -2.85 18.42
C ASN A 61 -5.91 -3.90 18.22
N ALA A 62 -4.65 -3.47 18.27
CA ALA A 62 -3.46 -4.28 18.02
C ALA A 62 -2.50 -4.34 19.23
N GLN A 63 -1.59 -5.32 19.22
CA GLN A 63 -0.48 -5.32 20.19
C GLN A 63 0.46 -4.16 19.92
N ILE A 64 0.85 -3.45 20.97
CA ILE A 64 1.74 -2.30 20.90
C ILE A 64 3.15 -2.66 21.40
N SER A 65 4.16 -1.98 20.86
CA SER A 65 5.57 -2.12 21.24
C SER A 65 5.90 -1.27 22.47
N PRO A 66 6.86 -1.66 23.32
CA PRO A 66 7.34 -0.86 24.47
C PRO A 66 7.84 0.55 24.12
N LEU A 67 8.07 0.82 22.83
CA LEU A 67 8.38 2.15 22.32
C LEU A 67 7.18 3.11 22.34
N SER A 68 5.97 2.59 22.54
CA SER A 68 4.75 3.40 22.64
C SER A 68 4.80 4.27 23.89
N SER A 69 4.26 5.47 23.81
CA SER A 69 4.31 6.45 24.89
C SER A 69 3.02 7.26 24.96
N ALA A 70 2.67 7.69 26.16
CA ALA A 70 1.62 8.67 26.36
C ALA A 70 1.94 9.56 27.56
N ARG A 71 1.43 10.78 27.51
CA ARG A 71 1.54 11.78 28.60
C ARG A 71 0.22 12.51 28.77
N ILE A 72 -0.05 12.87 30.01
CA ILE A 72 -1.25 13.56 30.45
C ILE A 72 -0.88 15.01 30.75
N TYR A 73 -1.63 15.92 30.17
CA TYR A 73 -1.50 17.35 30.34
C TYR A 73 -2.78 17.91 30.93
N VAL A 74 -2.65 18.91 31.80
CA VAL A 74 -3.78 19.71 32.26
C VAL A 74 -3.73 21.10 31.64
N VAL A 75 -4.89 21.63 31.27
CA VAL A 75 -5.01 22.98 30.71
C VAL A 75 -5.09 23.99 31.85
N GLN A 76 -4.00 24.72 32.07
CA GLN A 76 -3.90 25.79 33.06
C GLN A 76 -3.53 27.11 32.36
N ASN A 77 -4.36 28.14 32.54
CA ASN A 77 -4.12 29.49 31.97
C ASN A 77 -3.86 29.48 30.45
N GLY A 78 -4.45 28.51 29.72
CA GLY A 78 -4.25 28.35 28.27
C GLY A 78 -2.99 27.57 27.85
N ASN A 79 -2.18 27.10 28.81
CA ASN A 79 -1.01 26.28 28.56
C ASN A 79 -1.26 24.81 28.97
N LEU A 80 -0.58 23.88 28.31
CA LEU A 80 -0.56 22.46 28.67
C LEU A 80 0.56 22.18 29.67
N VAL A 81 0.21 21.71 30.86
CA VAL A 81 1.17 21.36 31.92
C VAL A 81 1.18 19.85 32.11
N ASP A 82 2.35 19.22 32.00
CA ASP A 82 2.51 17.76 32.17
C ASP A 82 2.30 17.35 33.64
N VAL A 83 1.32 16.49 33.87
CA VAL A 83 0.93 15.96 35.19
C VAL A 83 1.21 14.47 35.32
N SER A 84 1.87 13.88 34.33
CA SER A 84 2.27 12.46 34.35
C SER A 84 3.35 12.22 35.39
N ALA A 85 3.26 11.11 36.13
CA ALA A 85 4.34 10.67 37.01
C ALA A 85 5.53 10.12 36.23
N ALA A 86 5.24 9.41 35.14
CA ALA A 86 6.20 8.87 34.17
C ALA A 86 5.52 8.78 32.79
N PRO A 87 6.28 8.58 31.70
CA PRO A 87 5.70 8.19 30.42
C PRO A 87 4.86 6.93 30.57
N GLY A 88 3.75 6.85 29.81
CA GLY A 88 2.92 5.65 29.75
C GLY A 88 3.73 4.40 29.41
N HIS A 89 3.31 3.26 29.95
CA HIS A 89 3.94 1.96 29.74
C HIS A 89 2.90 0.91 29.41
N ILE A 90 3.32 -0.19 28.78
CA ILE A 90 2.41 -1.29 28.44
C ILE A 90 2.02 -2.03 29.72
N SER A 91 0.73 -2.36 29.83
CA SER A 91 0.23 -3.19 30.92
C SER A 91 0.89 -4.58 30.91
N GLY A 92 1.38 -5.03 32.07
CA GLY A 92 1.91 -6.39 32.22
C GLY A 92 0.86 -7.49 31.98
N ALA A 93 -0.43 -7.16 32.12
CA ALA A 93 -1.54 -8.08 31.90
C ALA A 93 -2.07 -8.08 30.46
N ASN A 94 -1.93 -6.96 29.74
CA ASN A 94 -2.48 -6.79 28.39
C ASN A 94 -1.55 -5.98 27.47
N GLN A 95 -0.95 -6.66 26.49
CA GLN A 95 -0.06 -6.05 25.49
C GLN A 95 -0.75 -5.11 24.49
N ARG A 96 -2.08 -4.95 24.58
CA ARG A 96 -2.87 -3.98 23.80
C ARG A 96 -3.32 -2.78 24.64
N GLN A 97 -2.82 -2.64 25.87
CA GLN A 97 -3.23 -1.57 26.76
C GLN A 97 -2.02 -0.77 27.25
N LEU A 98 -2.14 0.54 27.23
CA LEU A 98 -1.16 1.48 27.77
C LEU A 98 -1.69 2.07 29.08
N GLU A 99 -0.85 2.08 30.12
CA GLU A 99 -1.15 2.61 31.44
C GLU A 99 -0.30 3.84 31.73
N ILE A 100 -0.94 4.94 32.13
CA ILE A 100 -0.27 6.19 32.50
C ILE A 100 -0.63 6.59 33.92
N ALA A 101 0.36 6.62 34.80
CA ALA A 101 0.17 7.08 36.18
C ALA A 101 0.25 8.60 36.26
N LEU A 102 -0.66 9.22 37.01
CA LEU A 102 -0.62 10.64 37.34
C LEU A 102 0.26 10.88 38.58
N ARG A 103 0.86 12.07 38.67
CA ARG A 103 1.40 12.57 39.95
C ARG A 103 0.26 12.68 40.96
N ASP A 104 0.62 12.71 42.25
CA ASP A 104 -0.32 12.62 43.38
C ASP A 104 -1.69 13.27 43.07
N PRO A 105 -2.77 12.47 42.89
CA PRO A 105 -4.07 12.97 42.45
C PRO A 105 -4.65 14.08 43.34
N ALA A 106 -4.31 14.08 44.63
CA ALA A 106 -4.78 15.09 45.58
C ALA A 106 -4.19 16.49 45.30
N SER A 107 -3.04 16.54 44.63
CA SER A 107 -2.34 17.78 44.28
C SER A 107 -2.68 18.30 42.88
N GLN A 108 -3.44 17.53 42.09
CA GLN A 108 -3.77 17.90 40.71
C GLN A 108 -5.02 18.78 40.65
N PRO A 109 -5.05 19.81 39.80
CA PRO A 109 -6.16 20.75 39.70
C PRO A 109 -7.41 20.09 39.08
N GLN A 110 -8.59 20.64 39.37
CA GLN A 110 -9.76 20.39 38.54
C GLN A 110 -9.68 21.18 37.22
N GLY A 111 -10.33 20.69 36.16
CA GLY A 111 -10.30 21.31 34.83
C GLY A 111 -10.20 20.29 33.69
N SER A 112 -9.85 20.76 32.49
CA SER A 112 -9.69 19.91 31.30
C SER A 112 -8.30 19.30 31.22
N TYR A 113 -8.27 18.02 30.93
CA TYR A 113 -7.09 17.19 30.73
C TYR A 113 -7.02 16.72 29.28
N GLU A 114 -5.80 16.63 28.75
CA GLU A 114 -5.50 16.13 27.40
C GLU A 114 -4.39 15.07 27.50
N ILE A 115 -4.65 13.91 26.92
CA ILE A 115 -3.69 12.81 26.83
C ILE A 115 -3.14 12.81 25.42
N LYS A 116 -1.84 13.05 25.29
CA LYS A 116 -1.11 12.89 24.03
C LYS A 116 -0.52 11.49 24.00
N TRP A 117 -0.89 10.70 23.00
CA TRP A 117 -0.42 9.32 22.87
C TRP A 117 0.22 9.07 21.51
N THR A 118 1.23 8.22 21.50
CA THR A 118 1.90 7.66 20.32
C THR A 118 2.03 6.15 20.51
N ALA A 119 1.48 5.37 19.60
CA ALA A 119 1.54 3.92 19.63
C ALA A 119 2.34 3.38 18.43
N ILE A 120 3.14 2.36 18.68
CA ILE A 120 3.87 1.62 17.65
C ILE A 120 3.29 0.22 17.64
N ALA A 121 2.68 -0.19 16.53
CA ALA A 121 2.19 -1.56 16.39
C ALA A 121 3.36 -2.54 16.35
N ASN A 122 3.27 -3.59 17.18
CA ASN A 122 4.38 -4.53 17.37
C ASN A 122 4.66 -5.37 16.09
N GLU A 123 3.62 -5.66 15.32
CA GLU A 123 3.69 -6.59 14.19
C GLU A 123 4.06 -5.93 12.85
N ASP A 124 3.48 -4.77 12.54
CA ASP A 124 3.72 -4.06 11.28
C ASP A 124 4.72 -2.90 11.43
N GLY A 125 5.06 -2.49 12.67
CA GLY A 125 6.01 -1.42 12.97
C GLY A 125 5.54 -0.01 12.59
N HIS A 126 4.24 0.18 12.30
CA HIS A 126 3.70 1.50 11.99
C HIS A 126 3.43 2.31 13.26
N THR A 127 3.67 3.62 13.16
CA THR A 127 3.38 4.58 14.22
C THR A 127 2.02 5.23 13.98
N SER A 128 1.19 5.20 14.99
CA SER A 128 -0.08 5.92 15.12
C SER A 128 -0.02 6.83 16.34
N TYR A 129 -0.90 7.83 16.39
CA TYR A 129 -0.90 8.83 17.45
C TYR A 129 -2.25 9.55 17.48
N GLY A 130 -2.50 10.26 18.57
CA GLY A 130 -3.76 10.96 18.74
C GLY A 130 -3.83 11.71 20.06
N LEU A 131 -5.04 12.17 20.36
CA LEU A 131 -5.36 12.94 21.56
C LEU A 131 -6.60 12.35 22.20
N ILE A 132 -6.64 12.27 23.52
CA ILE A 132 -7.85 11.93 24.28
C ILE A 132 -8.10 13.07 25.27
N GLY A 133 -9.27 13.68 25.22
CA GLY A 133 -9.64 14.77 26.13
C GLY A 133 -10.62 14.30 27.20
N PHE A 134 -10.44 14.72 28.45
CA PHE A 134 -11.45 14.50 29.50
C PHE A 134 -11.42 15.64 30.52
N ASN A 135 -12.46 15.79 31.33
CA ASN A 135 -12.54 16.82 32.35
C ASN A 135 -12.59 16.21 33.75
N VAL A 136 -12.03 16.91 34.73
CA VAL A 136 -12.18 16.57 36.15
C VAL A 136 -12.93 17.69 36.86
N GLY A 137 -14.11 17.38 37.41
CA GLY A 137 -14.99 18.30 38.12
C GLY A 137 -15.71 19.32 37.23
N TYR A 138 -14.99 20.00 36.34
CA TYR A 138 -15.55 20.94 35.36
C TYR A 138 -14.64 21.08 34.14
N SER A 139 -15.20 21.56 33.02
CA SER A 139 -14.41 21.87 31.82
C SER A 139 -13.79 23.27 31.93
N SER A 140 -12.47 23.36 31.80
CA SER A 140 -11.73 24.62 31.64
C SER A 140 -11.71 25.16 30.20
N THR A 141 -12.22 24.38 29.24
CA THR A 141 -12.33 24.74 27.81
C THR A 141 -13.77 25.06 27.38
N GLY A 142 -14.76 24.87 28.26
CA GLY A 142 -16.18 25.11 27.98
C GLY A 142 -16.86 24.00 27.18
N LEU A 143 -16.17 22.88 26.96
CA LEU A 143 -16.74 21.69 26.32
C LEU A 143 -17.64 20.94 27.31
N SER A 144 -18.80 20.45 26.85
CA SER A 144 -19.80 19.81 27.71
C SER A 144 -19.30 18.56 28.44
N GLY A 145 -18.19 17.97 27.96
CA GLY A 145 -17.61 16.78 28.55
C GLY A 145 -18.58 15.60 28.58
N ILE A 146 -19.49 15.57 27.61
CA ILE A 146 -20.40 14.46 27.33
C ILE A 146 -19.74 13.60 26.24
N PRO A 147 -19.49 12.31 26.48
CA PRO A 147 -18.92 11.43 25.48
C PRO A 147 -19.96 11.17 24.38
N THR A 148 -19.85 11.85 23.24
CA THR A 148 -20.82 11.73 22.13
C THR A 148 -20.40 10.74 21.03
N LEU A 149 -19.11 10.38 20.92
CA LEU A 149 -18.57 9.64 19.75
C LEU A 149 -17.53 8.54 20.04
N GLY A 150 -17.11 8.34 21.30
CA GLY A 150 -16.19 7.26 21.65
C GLY A 150 -14.82 7.34 20.93
N PRO A 151 -14.12 6.21 20.71
CA PRO A 151 -12.72 6.15 20.25
C PRO A 151 -12.45 6.78 18.86
N SER A 152 -13.50 7.11 18.11
CA SER A 152 -13.39 7.72 16.79
C SER A 152 -12.76 9.11 16.83
N THR A 153 -12.94 9.87 17.91
CA THR A 153 -12.30 11.19 18.13
C THR A 153 -10.89 11.09 18.70
N SER A 154 -10.55 9.93 19.28
CA SER A 154 -9.27 9.71 19.95
C SER A 154 -8.11 9.52 18.98
N ASN A 155 -8.42 9.13 17.74
CA ASN A 155 -7.46 8.85 16.69
C ASN A 155 -7.39 10.00 15.70
N LYS A 156 -6.20 10.60 15.51
CA LYS A 156 -5.99 11.60 14.45
C LYS A 156 -5.70 10.90 13.13
N LEU A 157 -6.77 10.50 12.43
CA LEU A 157 -6.67 9.70 11.21
C LEU A 157 -6.44 10.56 9.95
N GLU A 158 -7.07 11.73 9.80
CA GLU A 158 -6.92 12.65 8.64
C GLU A 158 -7.22 14.14 9.02
N GLY A 159 -6.49 15.12 8.45
CA GLY A 159 -6.80 16.56 8.59
C GLY A 159 -5.59 17.51 8.63
N PRO A 160 -5.75 18.85 8.53
CA PRO A 160 -4.65 19.82 8.63
C PRO A 160 -4.04 19.76 10.05
N GLY A 161 -2.81 19.26 10.16
CA GLY A 161 -2.17 18.90 11.44
C GLY A 161 -2.22 17.40 11.79
N GLY A 162 -2.70 16.55 10.87
CA GLY A 162 -2.69 15.09 10.91
C GLY A 162 -1.66 14.49 9.92
N THR A 163 -0.95 13.41 10.29
CA THR A 163 0.26 12.92 9.59
C THR A 163 -0.02 11.92 8.48
N ARG A 164 -1.27 11.85 8.01
CA ARG A 164 -1.65 11.20 6.74
C ARG A 164 -2.00 12.20 5.65
N THR A 165 -1.66 13.47 5.86
CA THR A 165 -1.54 14.44 4.77
C THR A 165 -0.36 14.08 3.88
N PHE A 166 -0.49 14.29 2.56
CA PHE A 166 0.61 14.08 1.62
C PHE A 166 1.67 15.17 1.77
N ASP A 167 2.55 15.01 2.75
CA ASP A 167 3.80 15.75 2.83
C ASP A 167 4.91 15.03 2.01
N PHE A 168 6.07 15.68 1.89
CA PHE A 168 7.20 15.12 1.13
C PHE A 168 7.67 13.77 1.71
N ALA A 169 7.73 13.63 3.04
CA ALA A 169 8.19 12.40 3.69
C ALA A 169 7.22 11.24 3.46
N ASN A 170 5.92 11.52 3.47
CA ASN A 170 4.86 10.56 3.21
C ASN A 170 4.81 10.13 1.75
N ALA A 171 4.91 11.08 0.82
CA ALA A 171 5.04 10.78 -0.59
C ALA A 171 6.29 9.91 -0.87
N LEU A 172 7.41 10.22 -0.20
CA LEU A 172 8.65 9.45 -0.31
C LEU A 172 8.48 8.02 0.22
N SER A 173 7.80 7.83 1.36
CA SER A 173 7.50 6.49 1.90
C SER A 173 6.66 5.66 0.94
N VAL A 174 5.59 6.25 0.35
CA VAL A 174 4.74 5.56 -0.64
C VAL A 174 5.55 5.22 -1.89
N ALA A 175 6.40 6.14 -2.37
CA ALA A 175 7.22 5.92 -3.55
C ALA A 175 8.23 4.77 -3.37
N TRP A 176 8.89 4.68 -2.21
CA TRP A 176 9.81 3.58 -1.91
C TRP A 176 9.09 2.25 -1.69
N ASP A 177 7.91 2.25 -1.07
CA ASP A 177 7.11 1.04 -0.94
C ASP A 177 6.67 0.53 -2.33
N TRP A 178 6.21 1.43 -3.19
CA TRP A 178 5.92 1.12 -4.58
C TRP A 178 7.14 0.58 -5.36
N LEU A 179 8.30 1.22 -5.21
CA LEU A 179 9.53 0.80 -5.89
C LEU A 179 10.00 -0.59 -5.42
N THR A 180 9.90 -0.89 -4.13
CA THR A 180 10.22 -2.22 -3.59
C THR A 180 9.24 -3.27 -4.07
N LEU A 181 7.94 -2.97 -4.16
CA LEU A 181 6.95 -3.86 -4.76
C LEU A 181 7.25 -4.11 -6.25
N LEU A 182 7.61 -3.08 -7.01
CA LEU A 182 8.02 -3.22 -8.41
C LEU A 182 9.25 -4.09 -8.57
N ALA A 183 10.29 -3.85 -7.76
CA ALA A 183 11.52 -4.63 -7.82
C ALA A 183 11.29 -6.10 -7.45
N LEU A 184 10.47 -6.38 -6.43
CA LEU A 184 10.16 -7.74 -5.99
C LEU A 184 9.34 -8.48 -7.04
N THR A 185 8.25 -7.88 -7.52
CA THR A 185 7.38 -8.48 -8.53
C THR A 185 8.10 -8.73 -9.84
N PHE A 186 8.91 -7.76 -10.30
CA PHE A 186 9.73 -7.91 -11.49
C PHE A 186 10.78 -9.01 -11.32
N TRP A 187 11.45 -9.08 -10.17
CA TRP A 187 12.44 -10.13 -9.89
C TRP A 187 11.82 -11.54 -9.89
N ILE A 188 10.65 -11.73 -9.28
CA ILE A 188 9.92 -13.00 -9.32
C ILE A 188 9.54 -13.37 -10.76
N GLY A 189 8.99 -12.42 -11.51
CA GLY A 189 8.62 -12.64 -12.91
C GLY A 189 9.81 -13.03 -13.76
N LEU A 190 10.95 -12.38 -13.54
CA LEU A 190 12.21 -12.70 -14.19
C LEU A 190 12.67 -14.13 -13.87
N LEU A 191 12.64 -14.56 -12.60
CA LEU A 191 13.00 -15.93 -12.20
C LEU A 191 12.11 -16.97 -12.88
N ILE A 192 10.79 -16.73 -12.90
CA ILE A 192 9.82 -17.63 -13.53
C ILE A 192 10.06 -17.72 -15.05
N MET A 193 10.26 -16.59 -15.71
CA MET A 193 10.48 -16.54 -17.15
C MET A 193 11.81 -17.17 -17.57
N GLU A 194 12.88 -16.87 -16.86
CA GLU A 194 14.20 -17.46 -17.12
C GLU A 194 14.21 -18.97 -16.87
N ARG A 195 13.72 -19.40 -15.70
CA ARG A 195 13.94 -20.77 -15.20
C ARG A 195 12.87 -21.76 -15.65
N LEU A 196 11.63 -21.32 -15.85
CA LEU A 196 10.52 -22.21 -16.21
C LEU A 196 10.07 -22.07 -17.67
N VAL A 197 10.17 -20.86 -18.26
CA VAL A 197 9.65 -20.60 -19.62
C VAL A 197 10.74 -20.75 -20.68
N LEU A 198 11.88 -20.06 -20.50
CA LEU A 198 12.97 -20.00 -21.48
C LEU A 198 13.85 -21.26 -21.49
N PHE A 199 14.02 -21.92 -20.34
CA PHE A 199 14.98 -23.03 -20.18
C PHE A 199 14.86 -24.15 -21.24
N PRO A 200 13.68 -24.70 -21.57
CA PRO A 200 13.61 -25.81 -22.53
C PRO A 200 13.63 -25.40 -24.02
N LEU A 201 14.04 -24.17 -24.37
CA LEU A 201 14.16 -23.69 -25.76
C LEU A 201 15.59 -23.89 -26.29
N ASP A 202 16.02 -25.14 -26.46
CA ASP A 202 17.41 -25.49 -26.86
C ASP A 202 17.81 -25.06 -28.28
N ARG A 203 16.86 -24.63 -29.13
CA ARG A 203 17.10 -24.41 -30.56
C ARG A 203 17.83 -23.11 -30.93
N THR A 204 17.96 -22.14 -30.01
CA THR A 204 18.60 -20.83 -30.31
C THR A 204 19.50 -20.36 -29.17
N GLN A 205 20.68 -20.99 -29.04
CA GLN A 205 21.63 -20.75 -27.94
C GLN A 205 22.08 -19.28 -27.84
N ALA A 206 22.31 -18.60 -28.97
CA ALA A 206 22.80 -17.22 -28.99
C ALA A 206 21.84 -16.18 -28.38
N LEU A 207 20.51 -16.35 -28.57
CA LEU A 207 19.54 -15.47 -27.92
C LEU A 207 19.43 -15.75 -26.43
N LEU A 208 19.45 -17.03 -26.05
CA LEU A 208 19.37 -17.46 -24.66
C LEU A 208 20.53 -16.86 -23.86
N GLU A 209 21.73 -16.82 -24.45
CA GLU A 209 22.91 -16.19 -23.86
C GLU A 209 22.76 -14.67 -23.66
N ARG A 210 22.28 -13.96 -24.70
CA ARG A 210 22.03 -12.50 -24.59
C ARG A 210 20.96 -12.18 -23.56
N ALA A 211 19.86 -12.94 -23.55
CA ALA A 211 18.80 -12.82 -22.57
C ALA A 211 19.34 -13.07 -21.16
N ARG A 212 20.12 -14.14 -20.93
CA ARG A 212 20.73 -14.45 -19.63
C ARG A 212 21.64 -13.34 -19.12
N LYS A 213 22.49 -12.77 -19.97
CA LYS A 213 23.39 -11.68 -19.55
C LYS A 213 22.61 -10.45 -19.07
N GLN A 214 21.57 -10.05 -19.81
CA GLN A 214 20.68 -8.95 -19.39
C GLN A 214 19.90 -9.30 -18.11
N THR A 215 19.40 -10.53 -18.04
CA THR A 215 18.68 -11.08 -16.88
C THR A 215 19.49 -11.00 -15.60
N LEU A 216 20.76 -11.40 -15.62
CA LEU A 216 21.64 -11.33 -14.45
C LEU A 216 21.86 -9.90 -13.96
N SER A 217 22.07 -8.96 -14.89
CA SER A 217 22.22 -7.54 -14.54
C SER A 217 20.94 -6.98 -13.92
N LEU A 218 19.77 -7.37 -14.44
CA LEU A 218 18.47 -6.98 -13.91
C LEU A 218 18.18 -7.62 -12.54
N GLN A 219 18.52 -8.90 -12.31
CA GLN A 219 18.38 -9.52 -10.98
C GLN A 219 19.21 -8.78 -9.93
N ASN A 220 20.46 -8.45 -10.26
CA ASN A 220 21.34 -7.70 -9.36
C ASN A 220 20.75 -6.30 -9.06
N LEU A 221 20.24 -5.60 -10.09
CA LEU A 221 19.56 -4.32 -9.90
C LEU A 221 18.34 -4.45 -8.98
N CYS A 222 17.47 -5.44 -9.22
CA CYS A 222 16.27 -5.64 -8.41
C CYS A 222 16.61 -5.90 -6.95
N LEU A 223 17.57 -6.79 -6.68
CA LEU A 223 17.98 -7.10 -5.31
C LEU A 223 18.65 -5.92 -4.60
N ILE A 224 19.41 -5.09 -5.32
CA ILE A 224 19.99 -3.84 -4.77
C ILE A 224 18.88 -2.83 -4.46
N VAL A 225 17.95 -2.60 -5.39
CA VAL A 225 16.82 -1.67 -5.18
C VAL A 225 15.94 -2.15 -4.02
N LEU A 226 15.71 -3.46 -3.92
CA LEU A 226 15.02 -4.06 -2.77
C LEU A 226 15.74 -3.75 -1.47
N LEU A 227 17.05 -4.04 -1.38
CA LEU A 227 17.82 -3.80 -0.16
C LEU A 227 17.82 -2.33 0.25
N ILE A 228 18.06 -1.43 -0.70
CA ILE A 228 18.05 0.03 -0.45
C ILE A 228 16.66 0.46 0.01
N GLY A 229 15.61 0.05 -0.69
CA GLY A 229 14.24 0.44 -0.33
C GLY A 229 13.80 -0.08 1.04
N GLU A 230 14.19 -1.29 1.41
CA GLU A 230 13.93 -1.85 2.76
C GLU A 230 14.63 -1.03 3.86
N ILE A 231 15.86 -0.58 3.62
CA ILE A 231 16.59 0.30 4.55
C ILE A 231 15.93 1.69 4.61
N THR A 232 15.58 2.27 3.46
CA THR A 232 14.94 3.59 3.41
C THR A 232 13.59 3.58 4.11
N LEU A 233 12.76 2.57 3.92
CA LEU A 233 11.46 2.44 4.59
C LEU A 233 11.62 2.29 6.11
N LEU A 234 12.62 1.55 6.59
CA LEU A 234 12.92 1.44 8.01
C LEU A 234 13.32 2.81 8.61
N VAL A 235 14.21 3.54 7.93
CA VAL A 235 14.64 4.88 8.38
C VAL A 235 13.48 5.86 8.39
N LEU A 236 12.61 5.84 7.37
CA LEU A 236 11.41 6.68 7.31
C LEU A 236 10.40 6.34 8.42
N ARG A 237 10.28 5.06 8.81
CA ARG A 237 9.45 4.67 9.95
C ARG A 237 10.03 5.14 11.28
N ALA A 238 11.34 4.96 11.48
CA ALA A 238 12.01 5.44 12.68
C ALA A 238 11.98 6.97 12.80
N SER A 239 12.12 7.71 11.69
CA SER A 239 12.01 9.17 11.69
C SER A 239 10.61 9.63 12.05
N ARG A 240 9.56 9.00 11.51
CA ARG A 240 8.17 9.28 11.91
C ARG A 240 7.95 9.03 13.39
N MET A 241 8.42 7.89 13.91
CA MET A 241 8.34 7.59 15.34
C MET A 241 8.97 8.69 16.20
N SER A 242 10.20 9.13 15.86
CA SER A 242 10.87 10.22 16.59
C SER A 242 10.08 11.53 16.53
N THR A 243 9.61 11.92 15.34
CA THR A 243 8.82 13.14 15.16
C THR A 243 7.52 13.13 15.97
N MET A 244 6.78 12.02 16.01
CA MET A 244 5.52 11.95 16.80
C MET A 244 5.74 12.01 18.31
N GLN A 245 6.94 11.64 18.77
CA GLN A 245 7.32 11.70 20.18
C GLN A 245 7.94 13.05 20.57
N ASP A 246 7.96 14.04 19.67
CA ASP A 246 8.62 15.33 19.84
C ASP A 246 10.13 15.20 20.15
N VAL A 247 10.80 14.17 19.61
CA VAL A 247 12.23 13.92 19.78
C VAL A 247 12.96 14.02 18.44
N ALA A 248 14.18 14.57 18.45
CA ALA A 248 15.01 14.59 17.26
C ALA A 248 15.37 13.17 16.79
N PHE A 249 15.38 12.97 15.46
CA PHE A 249 15.79 11.68 14.89
C PHE A 249 17.19 11.29 15.36
N SER A 250 17.32 10.05 15.82
CA SER A 250 18.60 9.47 16.23
C SER A 250 18.78 8.06 15.64
N PRO A 251 20.02 7.62 15.37
CA PRO A 251 20.28 6.24 14.97
C PRO A 251 19.77 5.21 15.99
N GLN A 252 19.67 5.60 17.25
CA GLN A 252 19.13 4.76 18.32
C GLN A 252 17.65 4.42 18.09
N ALA A 253 16.86 5.33 17.51
CA ALA A 253 15.46 5.08 17.18
C ALA A 253 15.30 3.93 16.18
N VAL A 254 16.22 3.82 15.21
CA VAL A 254 16.25 2.70 14.25
C VAL A 254 16.56 1.39 14.98
N LEU A 255 17.58 1.39 15.85
CA LEU A 255 17.96 0.20 16.62
C LEU A 255 16.84 -0.26 17.55
N GLN A 256 16.17 0.67 18.21
CA GLN A 256 15.01 0.43 19.06
C GLN A 256 13.87 -0.21 18.27
N LEU A 257 13.51 0.37 17.12
CA LEU A 257 12.46 -0.19 16.26
C LEU A 257 12.81 -1.62 15.80
N LEU A 258 14.09 -1.89 15.50
CA LEU A 258 14.56 -3.22 15.10
C LEU A 258 14.49 -4.26 16.21
N LEU A 259 14.83 -3.90 17.44
CA LEU A 259 14.98 -4.84 18.55
C LEU A 259 13.73 -4.97 19.43
N GLN A 260 12.84 -3.97 19.43
CA GLN A 260 11.65 -3.92 20.29
C GLN A 260 10.33 -4.15 19.53
N THR A 261 10.39 -4.57 18.26
CA THR A 261 9.22 -4.95 17.46
C THR A 261 9.41 -6.28 16.74
N ASN A 262 8.32 -7.02 16.55
CA ASN A 262 8.32 -8.21 15.69
C ASN A 262 8.59 -7.85 14.22
N TYR A 263 8.13 -6.67 13.80
CA TYR A 263 8.46 -6.09 12.49
C TYR A 263 9.98 -6.07 12.24
N GLY A 264 10.74 -5.57 13.22
CA GLY A 264 12.19 -5.44 13.15
C GLY A 264 12.92 -6.77 12.93
N LEU A 265 12.48 -7.83 13.60
CA LEU A 265 13.03 -9.18 13.43
C LEU A 265 12.75 -9.74 12.04
N LEU A 266 11.51 -9.61 11.54
CA LEU A 266 11.14 -10.03 10.19
C LEU A 266 11.91 -9.24 9.12
N TRP A 267 12.12 -7.94 9.35
CA TRP A 267 12.93 -7.08 8.50
C TRP A 267 14.40 -7.52 8.45
N LEU A 268 15.01 -7.83 9.61
CA LEU A 268 16.40 -8.32 9.67
C LEU A 268 16.57 -9.62 8.88
N PHE A 269 15.63 -10.56 9.07
CA PHE A 269 15.63 -11.82 8.34
C PHE A 269 15.47 -11.61 6.83
N ARG A 270 14.59 -10.69 6.41
CA ARG A 270 14.41 -10.30 5.00
C ARG A 270 15.68 -9.71 4.41
N CYS A 271 16.31 -8.75 5.07
CA CYS A 271 17.57 -8.15 4.64
C CYS A 271 18.70 -9.17 4.54
N LEU A 272 18.81 -10.08 5.52
CA LEU A 272 19.78 -11.18 5.49
C LEU A 272 19.59 -12.05 4.25
N ILE A 273 18.36 -12.46 3.95
CA ILE A 273 18.07 -13.29 2.77
C ILE A 273 18.37 -12.53 1.47
N ILE A 274 18.06 -11.23 1.38
CA ILE A 274 18.39 -10.41 0.19
C ILE A 274 19.92 -10.32 -0.01
N VAL A 275 20.69 -10.10 1.06
CA VAL A 275 22.16 -10.05 1.00
C VAL A 275 22.74 -11.41 0.62
N LEU A 276 22.24 -12.50 1.21
CA LEU A 276 22.62 -13.86 0.84
C LEU A 276 22.26 -14.17 -0.62
N SER A 277 21.14 -13.67 -1.11
CA SER A 277 20.73 -13.78 -2.52
C SER A 277 21.69 -13.05 -3.45
N LEU A 278 22.11 -11.83 -3.10
CA LEU A 278 23.12 -11.07 -3.85
C LEU A 278 24.47 -11.80 -3.88
N ALA A 279 24.93 -12.31 -2.73
CA ALA A 279 26.16 -13.09 -2.63
C ALA A 279 26.07 -14.38 -3.46
N PHE A 280 24.96 -15.11 -3.35
CA PHE A 280 24.71 -16.33 -4.09
C PHE A 280 24.66 -16.09 -5.61
N LEU A 281 24.00 -15.03 -6.07
CA LEU A 281 23.97 -14.63 -7.48
C LEU A 281 25.39 -14.37 -8.03
N ARG A 282 26.25 -13.71 -7.23
CA ARG A 282 27.64 -13.43 -7.62
C ARG A 282 28.48 -14.71 -7.62
N LEU A 283 28.31 -15.59 -6.65
CA LEU A 283 29.02 -16.87 -6.54
C LEU A 283 28.64 -17.82 -7.67
N SER A 284 27.34 -17.99 -7.94
CA SER A 284 26.85 -18.86 -9.01
C SER A 284 27.39 -18.45 -10.39
N ASN A 285 27.58 -17.15 -10.61
CA ASN A 285 28.12 -16.62 -11.86
C ASN A 285 29.65 -16.76 -11.96
N ARG A 286 30.39 -16.82 -10.84
CA ARG A 286 31.85 -17.02 -10.83
C ARG A 286 32.26 -18.49 -11.02
N VAL A 287 31.45 -19.43 -10.53
CA VAL A 287 31.77 -20.88 -10.59
C VAL A 287 31.56 -21.45 -12.00
N ALA A 288 30.58 -20.95 -12.75
CA ALA A 288 30.29 -21.41 -14.12
C ALA A 288 31.50 -21.33 -15.09
N PRO A 289 32.32 -20.26 -15.11
CA PRO A 289 33.53 -20.21 -15.96
C PRO A 289 34.72 -21.02 -15.41
N ALA A 290 34.86 -21.19 -14.09
CA ALA A 290 36.02 -21.86 -13.48
C ALA A 290 35.98 -23.40 -13.61
N ALA A 291 34.80 -24.02 -13.40
CA ALA A 291 34.61 -25.45 -13.60
C ALA A 291 34.71 -25.85 -15.10
N TYR A 292 34.49 -24.90 -16.01
CA TYR A 292 34.65 -25.09 -17.45
C TYR A 292 36.13 -25.11 -17.87
N ALA A 293 36.95 -24.23 -17.29
CA ALA A 293 38.39 -24.15 -17.59
C ALA A 293 39.16 -25.42 -17.18
N SER A 294 38.72 -26.14 -16.14
CA SER A 294 39.34 -27.37 -15.67
C SER A 294 38.89 -28.64 -16.42
N MET A 295 37.85 -28.55 -17.26
CA MET A 295 37.33 -29.68 -18.04
C MET A 295 37.80 -29.69 -19.51
N LEU A 296 38.55 -28.69 -19.96
CA LEU A 296 39.13 -28.66 -21.30
C LEU A 296 40.33 -29.64 -21.38
N PRO A 297 40.35 -30.59 -22.32
CA PRO A 297 41.52 -31.44 -22.53
C PRO A 297 42.71 -30.57 -22.97
N ALA A 298 43.88 -30.80 -22.36
CA ALA A 298 45.12 -30.07 -22.63
C ALA A 298 45.60 -30.10 -24.10
N THR A 299 44.98 -30.93 -24.94
CA THR A 299 45.28 -31.06 -26.37
C THR A 299 44.68 -29.94 -27.24
N ALA A 300 43.61 -29.27 -26.82
CA ALA A 300 42.99 -28.19 -27.59
C ALA A 300 43.89 -26.94 -27.70
N THR A 301 44.74 -26.71 -26.70
CA THR A 301 45.68 -25.58 -26.66
C THR A 301 46.85 -25.73 -27.63
N GLN A 302 47.10 -26.94 -28.14
CA GLN A 302 48.21 -27.23 -29.05
C GLN A 302 47.82 -27.03 -30.52
N ALA A 303 46.59 -27.37 -30.91
CA ALA A 303 46.08 -27.15 -32.27
C ALA A 303 46.00 -25.65 -32.64
N GLN A 304 45.70 -24.79 -31.65
CA GLN A 304 45.57 -23.35 -31.88
C GLN A 304 46.92 -22.62 -32.03
N ARG A 305 48.02 -23.21 -31.56
CA ARG A 305 49.40 -22.71 -31.79
C ARG A 305 49.96 -23.11 -33.15
N VAL A 306 49.47 -24.18 -33.77
CA VAL A 306 49.93 -24.61 -35.11
C VAL A 306 49.29 -23.75 -36.21
N LEU A 307 48.02 -23.37 -36.05
CA LEU A 307 47.30 -22.53 -37.02
C LEU A 307 47.74 -21.07 -37.08
N THR A 308 48.50 -20.58 -36.10
CA THR A 308 49.07 -19.21 -36.09
C THR A 308 50.47 -19.14 -36.72
N ARG A 309 51.07 -20.28 -37.11
CA ARG A 309 52.42 -20.31 -37.71
C ARG A 309 52.45 -20.48 -39.23
N THR A 310 51.30 -20.70 -39.87
CA THR A 310 51.17 -20.83 -41.33
C THR A 310 50.12 -19.86 -41.85
N GLY A 311 50.51 -18.60 -42.04
CA GLY A 311 49.58 -17.56 -42.51
C GLY A 311 50.25 -16.22 -42.81
N SER A 312 51.47 -16.22 -43.35
CA SER A 312 52.10 -15.02 -43.90
C SER A 312 52.72 -15.33 -45.26
N LEU A 313 51.90 -15.51 -46.30
CA LEU A 313 52.34 -15.40 -47.69
C LEU A 313 51.33 -14.56 -48.45
N HIS A 314 51.80 -13.41 -48.92
CA HIS A 314 51.09 -12.44 -49.76
C HIS A 314 50.69 -13.06 -51.12
N PRO A 315 49.56 -12.66 -51.73
CA PRO A 315 49.32 -12.93 -53.14
C PRO A 315 49.94 -11.79 -53.98
N ARG A 316 51.01 -12.10 -54.73
CA ARG A 316 51.52 -11.26 -55.81
C ARG A 316 51.00 -11.81 -57.13
N ILE A 317 50.27 -10.98 -57.87
CA ILE A 317 49.73 -11.26 -59.20
C ILE A 317 50.88 -11.29 -60.21
N THR A 318 50.98 -12.36 -61.01
CA THR A 318 51.53 -12.35 -62.37
C THR A 318 51.02 -13.56 -63.16
N GLN A 319 50.59 -13.30 -64.39
CA GLN A 319 50.36 -14.28 -65.47
C GLN A 319 51.65 -15.03 -65.79
N GLU A 320 51.57 -16.35 -66.04
CA GLU A 320 52.06 -17.01 -67.27
C GLU A 320 52.05 -18.56 -67.16
N THR A 321 51.48 -19.18 -68.21
CA THR A 321 51.88 -20.44 -68.87
C THR A 321 51.78 -21.80 -68.13
N ALA A 322 50.92 -22.69 -68.65
CA ALA A 322 50.96 -24.16 -68.51
C ALA A 322 52.21 -24.75 -69.24
N PRO A 323 52.59 -26.06 -69.19
CA PRO A 323 51.79 -27.25 -68.83
C PRO A 323 52.53 -28.37 -68.05
N ASN A 324 51.77 -29.42 -67.72
CA ASN A 324 52.13 -30.87 -67.66
C ASN A 324 51.87 -31.65 -66.37
N LEU A 325 51.06 -32.71 -66.57
CA LEU A 325 51.08 -34.06 -65.99
C LEU A 325 51.15 -34.23 -64.46
N ALA A 326 50.07 -34.72 -63.84
CA ALA A 326 49.86 -36.17 -63.63
C ALA A 326 48.68 -36.45 -62.67
N LYS A 327 47.60 -36.93 -63.26
CA LYS A 327 46.65 -37.95 -62.79
C LYS A 327 46.95 -38.60 -61.41
N VAL A 328 46.15 -38.29 -60.38
CA VAL A 328 45.85 -39.23 -59.27
C VAL A 328 44.38 -39.10 -58.85
N THR A 329 43.62 -40.06 -59.37
CA THR A 329 42.44 -40.76 -58.81
C THR A 329 41.56 -40.09 -57.75
N ILE A 330 40.30 -39.92 -58.16
CA ILE A 330 39.12 -39.80 -57.31
C ILE A 330 39.06 -40.99 -56.34
N ARG A 331 38.95 -40.69 -55.03
CA ARG A 331 38.41 -41.62 -54.04
C ARG A 331 37.31 -40.87 -53.29
N GLU A 332 36.06 -41.23 -53.59
CA GLU A 332 34.90 -40.83 -52.80
C GLU A 332 35.07 -41.34 -51.36
N GLY A 333 35.12 -40.41 -50.42
CA GLY A 333 35.07 -40.64 -48.99
C GLY A 333 34.08 -39.67 -48.40
N SER A 334 32.87 -40.16 -48.17
CA SER A 334 31.81 -39.49 -47.41
C SER A 334 32.30 -39.18 -45.99
N GLU A 335 32.53 -37.91 -45.65
CA GLU A 335 32.46 -37.45 -44.26
C GLU A 335 31.67 -36.15 -44.18
N ARG A 336 30.58 -36.21 -43.41
CA ARG A 336 29.74 -35.09 -43.02
C ARG A 336 30.58 -34.16 -42.15
N ASP A 337 30.76 -32.92 -42.57
CA ASP A 337 31.16 -31.83 -41.69
C ASP A 337 30.04 -31.54 -40.67
N GLN A 338 30.01 -32.32 -39.59
CA GLN A 338 29.40 -31.92 -38.33
C GLN A 338 30.49 -31.25 -37.49
N VAL A 339 30.59 -29.92 -37.59
CA VAL A 339 31.28 -29.12 -36.58
C VAL A 339 30.43 -29.17 -35.30
N SER A 340 30.70 -30.18 -34.48
CA SER A 340 30.11 -30.35 -33.17
C SER A 340 30.83 -29.47 -32.15
N THR A 341 30.20 -28.35 -31.77
CA THR A 341 30.48 -27.62 -30.53
C THR A 341 29.29 -27.65 -29.54
N PRO A 342 28.80 -28.81 -29.03
CA PRO A 342 27.59 -28.85 -28.19
C PRO A 342 27.86 -29.10 -26.69
N GLN A 343 29.11 -29.38 -26.28
CA GLN A 343 29.40 -29.89 -24.93
C GLN A 343 29.65 -28.82 -23.85
N SER A 344 30.03 -27.59 -24.21
CA SER A 344 30.32 -26.52 -23.24
C SER A 344 29.06 -25.88 -22.66
N THR A 345 28.04 -25.69 -23.49
CA THR A 345 26.78 -25.00 -23.15
C THR A 345 25.81 -25.91 -22.39
N SER A 346 25.86 -27.22 -22.63
CA SER A 346 24.99 -28.22 -21.97
C SER A 346 25.31 -28.38 -20.47
N THR A 347 26.58 -28.31 -20.07
CA THR A 347 27.01 -28.45 -18.67
C THR A 347 26.64 -27.22 -17.81
N THR A 348 26.69 -26.01 -18.37
CA THR A 348 26.24 -24.78 -17.69
C THR A 348 24.72 -24.73 -17.54
N LEU A 349 23.96 -25.30 -18.50
CA LEU A 349 22.52 -25.49 -18.43
C LEU A 349 22.09 -26.41 -17.28
N VAL A 350 22.80 -27.53 -17.06
CA VAL A 350 22.52 -28.50 -15.98
C VAL A 350 22.74 -27.90 -14.59
N LEU A 351 23.81 -27.11 -14.40
CA LEU A 351 24.07 -26.43 -13.11
C LEU A 351 23.04 -25.32 -12.82
N ALA A 352 22.57 -24.61 -13.85
CA ALA A 352 21.51 -23.61 -13.71
C ALA A 352 20.16 -24.23 -13.29
N GLN A 353 19.90 -25.49 -13.68
CA GLN A 353 18.69 -26.23 -13.34
C GLN A 353 18.65 -26.63 -11.85
N ARG A 354 19.81 -27.02 -11.29
CA ARG A 354 19.93 -27.49 -9.89
C ARG A 354 19.52 -26.45 -8.85
N TYR A 355 19.70 -25.16 -9.14
CA TYR A 355 19.40 -24.07 -8.20
C TYR A 355 18.02 -23.42 -8.41
N THR A 356 17.23 -23.87 -9.39
CA THR A 356 15.86 -23.35 -9.62
C THR A 356 14.96 -23.44 -8.38
N PRO A 357 14.81 -24.60 -7.70
CA PRO A 357 13.94 -24.67 -6.52
C PRO A 357 14.44 -23.78 -5.39
N LEU A 358 15.76 -23.62 -5.24
CA LEU A 358 16.35 -22.76 -4.23
C LEU A 358 16.01 -21.28 -4.48
N TRP A 359 16.13 -20.79 -5.72
CA TRP A 359 15.77 -19.42 -6.07
C TRP A 359 14.28 -19.12 -5.86
N LEU A 360 13.40 -20.06 -6.23
CA LEU A 360 11.97 -19.94 -6.00
C LEU A 360 11.62 -19.95 -4.50
N LEU A 361 12.32 -20.78 -3.71
CA LEU A 361 12.18 -20.81 -2.26
C LEU A 361 12.62 -19.49 -1.64
N ILE A 362 13.79 -18.96 -2.02
CA ILE A 362 14.29 -17.66 -1.55
C ILE A 362 13.26 -16.55 -1.85
N ALA A 363 12.74 -16.49 -3.08
CA ALA A 363 11.73 -15.50 -3.45
C ALA A 363 10.43 -15.66 -2.65
N GLY A 364 9.99 -16.90 -2.44
CA GLY A 364 8.83 -17.22 -1.61
C GLY A 364 9.00 -16.81 -0.16
N VAL A 365 10.19 -16.99 0.43
CA VAL A 365 10.49 -16.59 1.81
C VAL A 365 10.58 -15.07 1.94
N ILE A 366 11.24 -14.36 1.00
CA ILE A 366 11.23 -12.88 1.00
C ILE A 366 9.80 -12.36 0.95
N LEU A 367 8.96 -12.89 0.07
CA LEU A 367 7.54 -12.56 0.04
C LEU A 367 6.83 -12.85 1.36
N MET A 368 7.05 -14.03 1.95
CA MET A 368 6.41 -14.44 3.20
C MET A 368 6.74 -13.48 4.34
N THR A 369 8.01 -13.09 4.49
CA THR A 369 8.39 -12.10 5.51
C THR A 369 7.68 -10.76 5.35
N ARG A 370 7.39 -10.35 4.10
CA ARG A 370 6.65 -9.11 3.81
C ARG A 370 5.16 -9.23 4.10
N VAL A 371 4.56 -10.39 3.81
CA VAL A 371 3.16 -10.68 4.15
C VAL A 371 2.96 -10.70 5.66
N LEU A 372 3.87 -11.36 6.39
CA LEU A 372 3.81 -11.44 7.86
C LEU A 372 4.00 -10.08 8.55
N SER A 373 4.69 -9.14 7.91
CA SER A 373 4.90 -7.78 8.41
C SER A 373 3.95 -6.74 7.78
N GLY A 374 2.90 -7.19 7.07
CA GLY A 374 1.97 -6.32 6.33
C GLY A 374 0.54 -6.37 6.84
N ASP A 375 -0.26 -5.40 6.40
CA ASP A 375 -1.60 -5.13 6.92
C ASP A 375 -2.58 -6.31 6.78
N ALA A 376 -2.55 -7.02 5.65
CA ALA A 376 -3.51 -8.10 5.37
C ALA A 376 -3.46 -9.25 6.40
N ALA A 377 -2.27 -9.58 6.92
CA ALA A 377 -2.12 -10.60 7.96
C ALA A 377 -2.87 -10.24 9.25
N GLN A 378 -3.05 -8.94 9.49
CA GLN A 378 -3.66 -8.39 10.70
C GLN A 378 -5.13 -8.06 10.56
N VAL A 379 -5.68 -8.11 9.35
CA VAL A 379 -7.07 -7.71 9.07
C VAL A 379 -8.09 -8.84 9.32
N LEU A 380 -7.68 -10.09 9.17
CA LEU A 380 -8.59 -11.23 8.99
C LEU A 380 -8.36 -12.32 10.05
N GLN A 381 -9.40 -12.68 10.82
CA GLN A 381 -9.47 -13.91 11.61
C GLN A 381 -10.27 -14.98 10.85
N PRO A 382 -9.76 -16.21 10.70
CA PRO A 382 -8.48 -16.70 11.22
C PRO A 382 -7.29 -16.20 10.39
N HIS A 383 -6.27 -15.67 11.09
CA HIS A 383 -5.05 -15.07 10.51
C HIS A 383 -4.36 -15.92 9.43
N PHE A 384 -4.41 -17.24 9.57
CA PHE A 384 -3.77 -18.16 8.63
C PHE A 384 -4.31 -18.04 7.20
N SER A 385 -5.63 -17.83 7.06
CA SER A 385 -6.26 -17.66 5.75
C SER A 385 -5.78 -16.36 5.07
N ALA A 386 -5.78 -15.26 5.80
CA ALA A 386 -5.33 -13.95 5.34
C ALA A 386 -3.90 -13.96 4.82
N ILE A 387 -2.99 -14.53 5.62
CA ILE A 387 -1.57 -14.67 5.29
C ILE A 387 -1.42 -15.51 4.02
N THR A 388 -2.15 -16.63 3.92
CA THR A 388 -2.07 -17.52 2.77
C THR A 388 -2.56 -16.83 1.49
N PHE A 389 -3.72 -16.17 1.54
CA PHE A 389 -4.29 -15.48 0.38
C PHE A 389 -3.48 -14.25 -0.03
N ASP A 390 -2.92 -13.46 0.90
CA ASP A 390 -2.02 -12.34 0.54
C ASP A 390 -0.71 -12.86 -0.05
N TRP A 391 -0.14 -13.94 0.48
CA TRP A 391 1.05 -14.56 -0.09
C TRP A 391 0.80 -15.08 -1.52
N LEU A 392 -0.30 -15.82 -1.73
CA LEU A 392 -0.69 -16.30 -3.06
C LEU A 392 -1.00 -15.16 -4.04
N TYR A 393 -1.65 -14.10 -3.56
CA TYR A 393 -1.94 -12.89 -4.33
C TYR A 393 -0.64 -12.24 -4.83
N ARG A 394 0.36 -12.04 -3.96
CA ARG A 394 1.65 -11.44 -4.34
C ARG A 394 2.50 -12.35 -5.24
N VAL A 395 2.46 -13.67 -5.04
CA VAL A 395 3.07 -14.63 -5.97
C VAL A 395 2.45 -14.51 -7.36
N ALA A 396 1.11 -14.44 -7.44
CA ALA A 396 0.40 -14.27 -8.69
C ALA A 396 0.74 -12.94 -9.39
N GLN A 397 0.88 -11.84 -8.64
CA GLN A 397 1.36 -10.56 -9.17
C GLN A 397 2.77 -10.67 -9.76
N GLY A 398 3.70 -11.36 -9.09
CA GLY A 398 5.06 -11.57 -9.60
C GLY A 398 5.09 -12.36 -10.92
N ILE A 399 4.33 -13.45 -10.99
CA ILE A 399 4.21 -14.27 -12.21
C ILE A 399 3.58 -13.47 -13.35
N TRP A 400 2.48 -12.75 -13.08
CA TRP A 400 1.74 -12.04 -14.09
C TRP A 400 2.41 -10.73 -14.50
N PHE A 401 2.51 -9.78 -13.57
CA PHE A 401 2.98 -8.42 -13.86
C PHE A 401 4.49 -8.43 -14.14
N GLY A 402 5.26 -9.11 -13.31
CA GLY A 402 6.71 -9.26 -13.51
C GLY A 402 7.03 -10.07 -14.78
N GLY A 403 6.32 -11.16 -15.02
CA GLY A 403 6.52 -12.00 -16.20
C GLY A 403 6.21 -11.26 -17.51
N LEU A 404 5.13 -10.47 -17.53
CA LEU A 404 4.78 -9.62 -18.68
C LEU A 404 5.74 -8.44 -18.86
N ALA A 405 6.19 -7.81 -17.78
CA ALA A 405 7.21 -6.76 -17.87
C ALA A 405 8.51 -7.31 -18.47
N TYR A 406 8.96 -8.49 -18.02
CA TYR A 406 10.15 -9.12 -18.58
C TYR A 406 9.96 -9.54 -20.04
N MET A 407 8.79 -10.08 -20.37
CA MET A 407 8.39 -10.36 -21.77
C MET A 407 8.47 -9.10 -22.64
N GLY A 408 7.89 -8.00 -22.19
CA GLY A 408 7.74 -6.75 -22.94
C GLY A 408 9.04 -5.97 -23.13
N TYR A 409 9.82 -5.83 -22.06
CA TYR A 409 11.01 -4.96 -22.03
C TYR A 409 12.31 -5.68 -22.35
N VAL A 410 12.38 -7.01 -22.16
CA VAL A 410 13.61 -7.79 -22.40
C VAL A 410 13.44 -8.74 -23.58
N LEU A 411 12.45 -9.65 -23.52
CA LEU A 411 12.36 -10.72 -24.52
C LEU A 411 11.90 -10.25 -25.89
N LEU A 412 10.82 -9.47 -25.98
CA LEU A 412 10.31 -8.99 -27.28
C LEU A 412 11.32 -8.14 -28.05
N PRO A 413 12.07 -7.20 -27.43
CA PRO A 413 13.16 -6.49 -28.11
C PRO A 413 14.28 -7.42 -28.59
N LEU A 414 14.69 -8.40 -27.78
CA LEU A 414 15.72 -9.37 -28.18
C LEU A 414 15.29 -10.22 -29.37
N LEU A 415 13.99 -10.56 -29.46
CA LEU A 415 13.45 -11.30 -30.60
C LEU A 415 13.59 -10.51 -31.91
N THR A 416 13.50 -9.17 -31.88
CA THR A 416 13.64 -8.35 -33.12
C THR A 416 15.02 -8.42 -33.75
N ALA A 417 16.04 -8.91 -33.02
CA ALA A 417 17.38 -9.13 -33.54
C ALA A 417 17.54 -10.47 -34.30
N LEU A 418 16.51 -11.32 -34.33
CA LEU A 418 16.49 -12.55 -35.12
C LEU A 418 15.99 -12.31 -36.54
N ASP A 419 16.34 -13.25 -37.42
CA ASP A 419 15.69 -13.39 -38.72
C ASP A 419 14.16 -13.53 -38.56
N ARG A 420 13.43 -12.98 -39.53
CA ARG A 420 11.96 -12.85 -39.48
C ARG A 420 11.22 -14.19 -39.29
N GLU A 421 11.78 -15.29 -39.80
CA GLU A 421 11.20 -16.63 -39.67
C GLU A 421 11.37 -17.18 -38.25
N HIS A 422 12.60 -17.14 -37.72
CA HIS A 422 12.92 -17.54 -36.36
C HIS A 422 12.20 -16.68 -35.31
N HIS A 423 12.00 -15.39 -35.59
CA HIS A 423 11.23 -14.48 -34.73
C HIS A 423 9.81 -14.99 -34.47
N ALA A 424 9.09 -15.39 -35.52
CA ALA A 424 7.70 -15.86 -35.41
C ALA A 424 7.58 -17.17 -34.63
N GLU A 425 8.47 -18.13 -34.90
CA GLU A 425 8.50 -19.42 -34.22
C GLU A 425 8.79 -19.27 -32.72
N MET A 426 9.80 -18.46 -32.38
CA MET A 426 10.20 -18.23 -31.00
C MET A 426 9.10 -17.51 -30.21
N LEU A 427 8.45 -16.52 -30.82
CA LEU A 427 7.35 -15.80 -30.19
C LEU A 427 6.16 -16.74 -29.89
N VAL A 428 5.80 -17.64 -30.82
CA VAL A 428 4.77 -18.66 -30.59
C VAL A 428 5.17 -19.65 -29.49
N ALA A 429 6.42 -20.11 -29.48
CA ALA A 429 6.94 -21.05 -28.48
C ALA A 429 6.90 -20.44 -27.06
N LEU A 430 7.36 -19.19 -26.95
CA LEU A 430 7.38 -18.43 -25.70
C LEU A 430 5.97 -18.20 -25.15
N GLN A 431 5.04 -17.78 -26.02
CA GLN A 431 3.63 -17.60 -25.64
C GLN A 431 2.97 -18.91 -25.20
N ARG A 432 3.20 -20.01 -25.93
CA ARG A 432 2.62 -21.32 -25.60
C ARG A 432 3.04 -21.79 -24.21
N ARG A 433 4.28 -21.50 -23.80
CA ARG A 433 4.82 -21.88 -22.49
C ARG A 433 4.42 -20.94 -21.36
N PHE A 434 4.33 -19.64 -21.63
CA PHE A 434 3.90 -18.68 -20.62
C PHE A 434 2.38 -18.73 -20.35
N ARG A 435 1.58 -19.13 -21.34
CA ARG A 435 0.10 -19.20 -21.25
C ARG A 435 -0.46 -19.89 -19.99
N PRO A 436 -0.01 -21.09 -19.57
CA PRO A 436 -0.51 -21.72 -18.34
C PRO A 436 -0.20 -20.89 -17.09
N PHE A 437 1.01 -20.33 -16.99
CA PHE A 437 1.40 -19.47 -15.86
C PHE A 437 0.53 -18.21 -15.81
N HIS A 438 0.33 -17.55 -16.95
CA HIS A 438 -0.51 -16.36 -17.05
C HIS A 438 -1.98 -16.62 -16.68
N LEU A 439 -2.56 -17.74 -17.14
CA LEU A 439 -3.94 -18.10 -16.78
C LEU A 439 -4.08 -18.46 -15.30
N ALA A 440 -3.12 -19.22 -14.76
CA ALA A 440 -3.12 -19.60 -13.34
C ALA A 440 -2.97 -18.37 -12.45
N SER A 441 -2.04 -17.46 -12.77
CA SER A 441 -1.84 -16.23 -12.00
C SER A 441 -3.06 -15.31 -12.08
N MET A 442 -3.69 -15.17 -13.24
CA MET A 442 -4.90 -14.35 -13.40
C MET A 442 -6.08 -14.89 -12.57
N GLY A 443 -6.29 -16.21 -12.59
CA GLY A 443 -7.33 -16.85 -11.78
C GLY A 443 -7.05 -16.77 -10.27
N MET A 444 -5.80 -17.02 -9.86
CA MET A 444 -5.37 -16.91 -8.47
C MET A 444 -5.53 -15.49 -7.95
N LEU A 445 -5.09 -14.49 -8.72
CA LEU A 445 -5.20 -13.08 -8.35
C LEU A 445 -6.66 -12.68 -8.16
N ALA A 446 -7.55 -13.04 -9.10
CA ALA A 446 -8.98 -12.77 -8.97
C ALA A 446 -9.59 -13.39 -7.70
N ALA A 447 -9.28 -14.65 -7.41
CA ALA A 447 -9.79 -15.35 -6.24
C ALA A 447 -9.28 -14.74 -4.92
N CYS A 448 -7.98 -14.49 -4.81
CA CYS A 448 -7.39 -13.90 -3.61
C CYS A 448 -7.85 -12.46 -3.41
N PHE A 449 -7.99 -11.69 -4.50
CA PHE A 449 -8.43 -10.31 -4.44
C PHE A 449 -9.87 -10.18 -3.92
N LEU A 450 -10.79 -11.01 -4.40
CA LEU A 450 -12.17 -11.04 -3.91
C LEU A 450 -12.19 -11.27 -2.39
N PHE A 451 -11.51 -12.31 -1.92
CA PHE A 451 -11.40 -12.64 -0.50
C PHE A 451 -10.82 -11.50 0.35
N LEU A 452 -9.70 -10.91 -0.08
CA LEU A 452 -9.03 -9.82 0.66
C LEU A 452 -9.86 -8.52 0.65
N SER A 453 -10.56 -8.24 -0.46
CA SER A 453 -11.35 -7.01 -0.61
C SER A 453 -12.62 -7.02 0.24
N GLU A 454 -13.31 -8.16 0.31
CA GLU A 454 -14.52 -8.33 1.10
C GLU A 454 -14.25 -8.14 2.60
N ALA A 455 -13.09 -8.63 3.05
CA ALA A 455 -12.68 -8.51 4.44
C ALA A 455 -12.32 -7.08 4.88
N SER A 456 -11.99 -6.21 3.93
CA SER A 456 -11.44 -4.89 4.24
C SER A 456 -12.52 -3.81 4.39
N ILE A 457 -13.69 -3.94 3.75
CA ILE A 457 -14.73 -2.91 3.75
C ILE A 457 -16.11 -3.52 3.96
N HIS A 458 -16.73 -3.20 5.10
CA HIS A 458 -18.06 -3.68 5.48
C HIS A 458 -19.20 -2.76 5.03
N ASN A 459 -18.92 -1.47 4.81
CA ASN A 459 -19.90 -0.50 4.33
C ASN A 459 -19.48 0.02 2.95
N PRO A 460 -20.28 -0.20 1.89
CA PRO A 460 -19.92 0.21 0.53
C PRO A 460 -19.74 1.72 0.38
N GLN A 461 -20.33 2.55 1.25
CA GLN A 461 -20.15 3.99 1.21
C GLN A 461 -18.70 4.41 1.51
N LEU A 462 -17.98 3.61 2.32
CA LEU A 462 -16.57 3.86 2.64
C LEU A 462 -15.67 3.77 1.40
N LEU A 463 -16.05 3.02 0.35
CA LEU A 463 -15.29 2.98 -0.90
C LEU A 463 -15.15 4.37 -1.56
N LEU A 464 -16.09 5.28 -1.32
CA LEU A 464 -16.10 6.60 -1.92
C LEU A 464 -15.62 7.69 -0.94
N THR A 465 -15.99 7.57 0.33
CA THR A 465 -15.72 8.61 1.34
C THR A 465 -14.35 8.48 2.00
N ASP A 466 -13.85 7.26 2.18
CA ASP A 466 -12.59 6.97 2.87
C ASP A 466 -11.40 6.92 1.89
N ALA A 467 -10.20 7.37 2.31
CA ALA A 467 -9.02 7.38 1.45
C ALA A 467 -8.52 5.97 1.09
N TYR A 468 -8.55 5.03 2.04
CA TYR A 468 -8.27 3.62 1.79
C TYR A 468 -9.31 3.04 0.82
N GLY A 469 -10.59 3.35 1.06
CA GLY A 469 -11.70 2.93 0.20
C GLY A 469 -11.53 3.36 -1.27
N ARG A 470 -11.16 4.63 -1.50
CA ARG A 470 -10.91 5.15 -2.85
C ARG A 470 -9.70 4.49 -3.52
N ALA A 471 -8.61 4.27 -2.77
CA ALA A 471 -7.43 3.58 -3.29
C ALA A 471 -7.78 2.14 -3.70
N LEU A 472 -8.60 1.44 -2.90
CA LEU A 472 -9.06 0.09 -3.20
C LEU A 472 -9.97 0.08 -4.45
N LEU A 473 -10.87 1.05 -4.58
CA LEU A 473 -11.73 1.19 -5.77
C LEU A 473 -10.90 1.36 -7.05
N VAL A 474 -9.90 2.26 -7.04
CA VAL A 474 -9.00 2.42 -8.19
C VAL A 474 -8.27 1.12 -8.50
N GLN A 475 -7.81 0.39 -7.47
CA GLN A 475 -7.18 -0.92 -7.65
C GLN A 475 -8.12 -1.94 -8.29
N MET A 476 -9.40 -1.98 -7.88
CA MET A 476 -10.44 -2.84 -8.47
C MET A 476 -10.59 -2.56 -9.97
N VAL A 477 -10.69 -1.29 -10.35
CA VAL A 477 -10.84 -0.87 -11.76
C VAL A 477 -9.62 -1.26 -12.59
N LEU A 478 -8.40 -1.02 -12.07
CA LEU A 478 -7.16 -1.40 -12.76
C LEU A 478 -7.04 -2.92 -12.91
N LEU A 479 -7.41 -3.69 -11.88
CA LEU A 479 -7.42 -5.15 -11.93
C LEU A 479 -8.45 -5.72 -12.91
N LEU A 480 -9.61 -5.08 -13.03
CA LEU A 480 -10.60 -5.45 -14.04
C LEU A 480 -10.06 -5.16 -15.44
N ALA A 481 -9.49 -3.97 -15.66
CA ALA A 481 -8.93 -3.57 -16.96
C ALA A 481 -7.79 -4.49 -17.42
N ILE A 482 -6.84 -4.81 -16.52
CA ILE A 482 -5.74 -5.72 -16.85
C ILE A 482 -6.24 -7.16 -17.08
N SER A 483 -7.28 -7.61 -16.36
CA SER A 483 -7.89 -8.92 -16.60
C SER A 483 -8.60 -9.02 -17.95
N ILE A 484 -9.32 -7.98 -18.37
CA ILE A 484 -9.95 -7.91 -19.70
C ILE A 484 -8.88 -7.96 -20.79
N LEU A 485 -7.82 -7.16 -20.66
CA LEU A 485 -6.69 -7.16 -21.59
C LEU A 485 -5.97 -8.52 -21.58
N GLY A 486 -5.82 -9.15 -20.42
CA GLY A 486 -5.22 -10.47 -20.24
C GLY A 486 -6.01 -11.56 -20.96
N CYS A 487 -7.33 -11.56 -20.81
CA CYS A 487 -8.26 -12.41 -21.55
C CYS A 487 -8.16 -12.17 -23.06
N TYR A 488 -8.18 -10.91 -23.51
CA TYR A 488 -8.04 -10.57 -24.91
C TYR A 488 -6.72 -11.09 -25.50
N MET A 489 -5.62 -10.87 -24.79
CA MET A 489 -4.29 -11.35 -25.17
C MET A 489 -4.27 -12.88 -25.34
N VAL A 490 -4.76 -13.63 -24.35
CA VAL A 490 -4.67 -15.10 -24.31
C VAL A 490 -5.65 -15.77 -25.29
N PHE A 491 -6.88 -15.27 -25.38
CA PHE A 491 -7.95 -15.96 -26.13
C PHE A 491 -8.09 -15.49 -27.57
N PHE A 492 -7.65 -14.27 -27.91
CA PHE A 492 -7.76 -13.73 -29.26
C PHE A 492 -6.40 -13.52 -29.91
N LEU A 493 -5.44 -12.91 -29.21
CA LEU A 493 -4.18 -12.49 -29.81
C LEU A 493 -3.18 -13.64 -29.99
N THR A 494 -2.91 -14.39 -28.93
CA THR A 494 -2.05 -15.60 -29.00
C THR A 494 -2.47 -16.60 -30.07
N PRO A 495 -3.76 -16.98 -30.22
CA PRO A 495 -4.16 -17.90 -31.28
C PRO A 495 -4.11 -17.28 -32.68
N ARG A 496 -4.35 -15.97 -32.84
CA ARG A 496 -4.17 -15.29 -34.14
C ARG A 496 -2.72 -15.37 -34.59
N ILE A 497 -1.78 -15.07 -33.70
CA ILE A 497 -0.35 -15.15 -33.98
C ILE A 497 0.07 -16.58 -34.31
N SER A 498 -0.37 -17.56 -33.53
CA SER A 498 -0.07 -18.97 -33.78
C SER A 498 -0.58 -19.43 -35.15
N ARG A 499 -1.81 -19.03 -35.55
CA ARG A 499 -2.37 -19.37 -36.87
C ARG A 499 -1.60 -18.69 -38.01
N GLN A 500 -1.30 -17.41 -37.88
CA GLN A 500 -0.56 -16.66 -38.90
C GLN A 500 0.87 -17.20 -39.09
N ALA A 501 1.55 -17.56 -38.00
CA ALA A 501 2.88 -18.16 -38.04
C ALA A 501 2.86 -19.55 -38.71
N LEU A 502 1.88 -20.41 -38.40
CA LEU A 502 1.73 -21.74 -39.02
C LEU A 502 1.45 -21.68 -40.53
N LEU A 503 0.79 -20.63 -41.01
CA LEU A 503 0.42 -20.47 -42.43
C LEU A 503 1.51 -19.77 -43.26
N LEU A 504 2.58 -19.29 -42.63
CA LEU A 504 3.69 -18.60 -43.27
C LEU A 504 4.54 -19.50 -44.19
N PRO A 505 4.93 -20.73 -43.79
CA PRO A 505 5.74 -21.62 -44.64
C PRO A 505 4.94 -22.30 -45.76
N VAL A 506 3.60 -22.22 -45.75
CA VAL A 506 2.73 -22.83 -46.79
C VAL A 506 2.82 -22.12 -48.14
N VAL A 507 3.32 -20.87 -48.17
CA VAL A 507 3.44 -20.06 -49.38
C VAL A 507 4.91 -19.95 -49.76
N GLY A 508 5.23 -20.20 -51.03
CA GLY A 508 6.59 -20.12 -51.57
C GLY A 508 7.24 -18.76 -51.32
N MET A 509 8.57 -18.76 -51.19
CA MET A 509 9.34 -17.62 -50.66
C MET A 509 9.14 -16.31 -51.44
N ASP A 510 8.89 -16.42 -52.74
CA ASP A 510 8.84 -15.27 -53.66
C ASP A 510 7.41 -14.78 -53.95
N ALA A 511 6.38 -15.45 -53.43
CA ALA A 511 5.01 -15.11 -53.75
C ALA A 511 4.57 -13.79 -53.06
N PRO A 512 3.84 -12.90 -53.76
CA PRO A 512 3.34 -11.66 -53.15
C PRO A 512 2.40 -11.91 -51.96
N ALA A 513 1.71 -13.06 -51.97
CA ALA A 513 0.87 -13.51 -50.86
C ALA A 513 1.65 -13.80 -49.56
N ARG A 514 2.96 -14.08 -49.63
CA ARG A 514 3.82 -14.28 -48.45
C ARG A 514 4.08 -12.94 -47.74
N ARG A 515 4.35 -11.88 -48.51
CA ARG A 515 4.63 -10.53 -47.99
C ARG A 515 3.42 -9.97 -47.23
N THR A 516 2.21 -10.14 -47.77
CA THR A 516 0.97 -9.70 -47.08
C THR A 516 0.72 -10.47 -45.79
N ARG A 517 0.98 -11.79 -45.75
CA ARG A 517 0.89 -12.60 -44.53
C ARG A 517 1.94 -12.20 -43.49
N GLN A 518 3.17 -11.92 -43.91
CA GLN A 518 4.25 -11.42 -43.05
C GLN A 518 3.87 -10.08 -42.41
N PHE A 519 3.37 -9.13 -43.22
CA PHE A 519 2.92 -7.83 -42.71
C PHE A 519 1.79 -7.97 -41.68
N ALA A 520 0.81 -8.85 -41.94
CA ALA A 520 -0.28 -9.12 -40.99
C ALA A 520 0.23 -9.73 -39.67
N LEU A 521 1.22 -10.64 -39.73
CA LEU A 521 1.86 -11.24 -38.56
C LEU A 521 2.66 -10.19 -37.76
N GLU A 522 3.44 -9.36 -38.44
CA GLU A 522 4.21 -8.27 -37.82
C GLU A 522 3.28 -7.25 -37.14
N ASN A 523 2.18 -6.87 -37.79
CA ASN A 523 1.19 -5.97 -37.21
C ASN A 523 0.54 -6.58 -35.96
N THR A 524 0.17 -7.88 -36.01
CA THR A 524 -0.39 -8.59 -34.87
C THR A 524 0.64 -8.74 -33.74
N GLY A 525 1.91 -8.99 -34.07
CA GLY A 525 3.02 -9.03 -33.11
C GLY A 525 3.31 -7.67 -32.47
N ARG A 526 3.22 -6.58 -33.23
CA ARG A 526 3.32 -5.21 -32.70
C ARG A 526 2.18 -4.90 -31.74
N HIS A 527 0.94 -5.26 -32.11
CA HIS A 527 -0.21 -5.09 -31.23
C HIS A 527 -0.08 -5.93 -29.94
N PHE A 528 0.46 -7.14 -30.03
CA PHE A 528 0.80 -7.96 -28.87
C PHE A 528 1.82 -7.28 -27.96
N LYS A 529 2.92 -6.74 -28.52
CA LYS A 529 3.92 -5.98 -27.76
C LYS A 529 3.28 -4.81 -27.02
N TRP A 530 2.44 -4.01 -27.69
CA TRP A 530 1.75 -2.89 -27.07
C TRP A 530 0.85 -3.33 -25.92
N ILE A 531 0.07 -4.39 -26.08
CA ILE A 531 -0.79 -4.91 -25.00
C ILE A 531 0.03 -5.39 -23.81
N VAL A 532 1.14 -6.09 -24.04
CA VAL A 532 2.05 -6.51 -22.96
C VAL A 532 2.61 -5.30 -22.20
N LEU A 533 3.02 -4.24 -22.91
CA LEU A 533 3.53 -3.01 -22.30
C LEU A 533 2.44 -2.27 -21.51
N ILE A 534 1.23 -2.14 -22.07
CA ILE A 534 0.09 -1.52 -21.38
C ILE A 534 -0.26 -2.29 -20.11
N GLN A 535 -0.32 -3.63 -20.18
CA GLN A 535 -0.57 -4.45 -18.98
C GLN A 535 0.54 -4.29 -17.93
N SER A 536 1.80 -4.13 -18.34
CA SER A 536 2.90 -3.90 -17.41
C SER A 536 2.74 -2.58 -16.66
N TRP A 537 2.32 -1.52 -17.35
CA TRP A 537 2.02 -0.21 -16.72
C TRP A 537 0.78 -0.24 -15.83
N LEU A 538 -0.29 -0.93 -16.25
CA LEU A 538 -1.46 -1.14 -15.40
C LEU A 538 -1.10 -1.94 -14.14
N GLY A 539 -0.27 -2.98 -14.28
CA GLY A 539 0.27 -3.76 -13.16
C GLY A 539 1.09 -2.90 -12.20
N ALA A 540 1.93 -1.99 -12.73
CA ALA A 540 2.64 -1.01 -11.92
C ALA A 540 1.68 -0.07 -11.17
N GLY A 541 0.58 0.36 -11.80
CA GLY A 541 -0.49 1.13 -11.15
C GLY A 541 -1.20 0.37 -10.04
N VAL A 542 -1.47 -0.93 -10.22
CA VAL A 542 -2.03 -1.80 -9.16
C VAL A 542 -1.08 -1.87 -7.96
N LEU A 543 0.22 -2.00 -8.19
CA LEU A 543 1.22 -1.99 -7.12
C LEU A 543 1.35 -0.63 -6.44
N PHE A 544 1.11 0.47 -7.16
CA PHE A 544 1.05 1.81 -6.57
C PHE A 544 -0.16 1.94 -5.64
N CYS A 545 -1.34 1.47 -6.07
CA CYS A 545 -2.50 1.37 -5.19
C CYS A 545 -2.21 0.48 -3.97
N THR A 546 -1.46 -0.62 -4.13
CA THR A 546 -1.08 -1.49 -3.02
C THR A 546 -0.22 -0.75 -1.98
N ALA A 547 0.71 0.11 -2.42
CA ALA A 547 1.49 0.98 -1.54
C ALA A 547 0.63 2.05 -0.84
N LEU A 548 -0.39 2.60 -1.53
CA LEU A 548 -1.34 3.53 -0.93
C LEU A 548 -2.22 2.86 0.14
N LEU A 549 -2.67 1.63 -0.10
CA LEU A 549 -3.46 0.88 0.88
C LEU A 549 -2.66 0.60 2.16
N ALA A 550 -1.37 0.26 2.01
CA ALA A 550 -0.47 0.10 3.15
C ALA A 550 -0.26 1.40 3.94
N PHE A 551 -0.39 2.56 3.28
CA PHE A 551 -0.25 3.87 3.91
C PHE A 551 -1.52 4.33 4.64
N TYR A 552 -2.71 4.15 4.05
CA TYR A 552 -3.97 4.69 4.60
C TYR A 552 -4.59 3.84 5.71
N ALA A 553 -4.16 2.58 5.89
CA ALA A 553 -4.78 1.58 6.77
C ALA A 553 -6.27 1.31 6.47
N PRO A 554 -6.73 0.06 6.68
CA PRO A 554 -8.13 -0.28 6.44
C PRO A 554 -9.07 0.42 7.44
N PRO A 555 -10.33 0.69 7.06
CA PRO A 555 -11.34 1.26 7.95
C PRO A 555 -11.52 0.42 9.22
N ILE A 556 -11.47 1.09 10.38
CA ILE A 556 -11.60 0.44 11.68
C ILE A 556 -13.08 0.41 12.06
N VAL A 557 -13.56 -0.75 12.50
CA VAL A 557 -14.87 -0.86 13.15
C VAL A 557 -14.65 -0.67 14.64
N PHE A 558 -15.02 0.49 15.16
CA PHE A 558 -14.99 0.73 16.60
C PHE A 558 -16.07 -0.09 17.31
N PRO A 559 -15.79 -0.68 18.48
CA PRO A 559 -16.81 -1.38 19.25
C PRO A 559 -17.92 -0.40 19.63
N ASN A 560 -19.17 -0.84 19.50
CA ASN A 560 -20.34 -0.09 20.00
C ASN A 560 -20.33 -0.14 21.54
N VAL A 561 -19.59 0.75 22.17
CA VAL A 561 -19.58 0.89 23.62
C VAL A 561 -20.62 1.93 24.02
N ASN A 562 -21.62 1.53 24.79
CA ASN A 562 -22.64 2.45 25.28
C ASN A 562 -22.10 3.21 26.50
N TYR A 563 -21.50 4.37 26.27
CA TYR A 563 -20.91 5.22 27.32
C TYR A 563 -21.95 5.97 28.17
N SER A 564 -23.26 5.72 27.97
CA SER A 564 -24.36 6.40 28.64
C SER A 564 -24.40 6.26 30.17
N ASN A 565 -23.66 5.29 30.74
CA ASN A 565 -23.79 4.92 32.16
C ASN A 565 -22.70 5.45 33.10
N GLN A 566 -21.75 6.28 32.62
CA GLN A 566 -20.67 6.84 33.46
C GLN A 566 -20.61 8.37 33.51
N ALA A 567 -21.55 9.08 32.87
CA ALA A 567 -21.72 10.50 33.14
C ALA A 567 -22.19 10.67 34.59
N ALA A 568 -21.29 11.09 35.47
CA ALA A 568 -21.68 11.58 36.78
C ALA A 568 -22.75 12.66 36.56
N GLN A 569 -23.93 12.49 37.15
CA GLN A 569 -24.88 13.57 37.31
C GLN A 569 -24.21 14.65 38.16
N GLN A 570 -23.53 15.59 37.52
CA GLN A 570 -23.10 16.82 38.15
C GLN A 570 -24.05 17.94 37.76
N THR A 571 -24.61 18.52 38.81
CA THR A 571 -25.39 19.75 38.85
C THR A 571 -24.74 20.82 37.99
N ALA A 572 -25.55 21.49 37.18
CA ALA A 572 -25.17 22.55 36.26
C ALA A 572 -24.25 23.60 36.90
N SER A 573 -22.94 23.44 36.74
CA SER A 573 -21.99 24.54 36.81
C SER A 573 -22.11 25.28 35.49
N GLN A 574 -22.61 26.53 35.56
CA GLN A 574 -23.01 27.39 34.44
C GLN A 574 -22.21 27.16 33.14
N SER A 575 -22.78 26.33 32.26
CA SER A 575 -22.38 26.27 30.87
C SER A 575 -22.84 27.57 30.20
N ASN A 576 -22.01 28.17 29.35
CA ASN A 576 -22.46 29.18 28.37
C ASN A 576 -23.35 28.56 27.27
N THR A 577 -23.99 27.43 27.56
CA THR A 577 -25.03 26.79 26.77
C THR A 577 -26.38 27.12 27.39
N GLN A 578 -27.26 27.77 26.64
CA GLN A 578 -28.60 28.13 27.07
C GLN A 578 -29.61 27.69 26.02
N THR A 579 -30.71 27.11 26.48
CA THR A 579 -31.85 26.77 25.63
C THR A 579 -33.01 27.71 25.92
N GLN A 580 -33.60 28.27 24.87
CA GLN A 580 -34.81 29.07 24.94
C GLN A 580 -35.86 28.54 24.00
N GLN A 581 -37.12 28.77 24.36
CA GLN A 581 -38.26 28.39 23.54
C GLN A 581 -39.15 29.59 23.29
N ALA A 582 -39.47 29.85 22.03
CA ALA A 582 -40.37 30.90 21.60
C ALA A 582 -40.93 30.57 20.21
N GLY A 583 -42.19 30.94 19.94
CA GLY A 583 -42.79 30.78 18.62
C GLY A 583 -42.85 29.34 18.09
N GLY A 584 -42.93 28.32 18.97
CA GLY A 584 -42.91 26.91 18.59
C GLY A 584 -41.52 26.35 18.25
N LEU A 585 -40.47 27.15 18.42
CA LEU A 585 -39.08 26.78 18.20
C LEU A 585 -38.36 26.61 19.54
N SER A 586 -37.43 25.66 19.60
CA SER A 586 -36.48 25.48 20.69
C SER A 586 -35.07 25.75 20.17
N ALA A 587 -34.41 26.78 20.67
CA ALA A 587 -33.09 27.19 20.23
C ALA A 587 -32.08 27.05 21.37
N THR A 588 -31.01 26.30 21.13
CA THR A 588 -29.89 26.09 22.04
C THR A 588 -28.69 26.88 21.53
N LEU A 589 -28.30 27.91 22.28
CA LEU A 589 -27.14 28.74 22.02
C LEU A 589 -25.97 28.30 22.90
N GLN A 590 -24.79 28.12 22.30
CA GLN A 590 -23.53 27.85 22.98
C GLN A 590 -22.47 28.86 22.53
N MET A 591 -21.68 29.38 23.47
CA MET A 591 -20.53 30.21 23.14
C MET A 591 -19.20 29.52 23.47
N LEU A 592 -18.24 29.62 22.55
CA LEU A 592 -16.90 29.03 22.64
C LEU A 592 -15.82 30.06 22.27
N PRO A 593 -14.76 30.31 23.05
CA PRO A 593 -14.50 29.79 24.40
C PRO A 593 -15.22 30.57 25.52
N GLY A 594 -15.89 31.69 25.21
CA GLY A 594 -16.50 32.57 26.21
C GLY A 594 -15.47 33.42 26.98
N LYS A 595 -14.43 33.89 26.29
CA LYS A 595 -13.32 34.64 26.90
C LYS A 595 -13.15 36.04 26.33
N THR A 596 -12.74 36.97 27.18
CA THR A 596 -12.39 38.34 26.75
C THR A 596 -11.17 38.36 25.83
N MET A 597 -11.10 39.35 24.93
CA MET A 597 -9.93 39.62 24.07
C MET A 597 -9.49 38.43 23.17
N GLN A 598 -10.39 37.47 22.93
CA GLN A 598 -10.19 36.31 22.06
C GLN A 598 -11.35 36.18 21.05
N PRO A 599 -11.13 35.57 19.87
CA PRO A 599 -12.24 35.24 18.99
C PRO A 599 -13.23 34.31 19.69
N ASN A 600 -14.52 34.65 19.66
CA ASN A 600 -15.58 33.82 20.24
C ASN A 600 -16.53 33.37 19.13
N VAL A 601 -16.85 32.08 19.10
CA VAL A 601 -17.83 31.49 18.21
C VAL A 601 -19.11 31.23 18.98
N VAL A 602 -20.22 31.75 18.46
CA VAL A 602 -21.57 31.43 18.91
C VAL A 602 -22.14 30.37 17.99
N ILE A 603 -22.55 29.26 18.58
CA ILE A 603 -23.17 28.12 17.92
C ILE A 603 -24.64 28.10 18.35
N LEU A 604 -25.56 28.03 17.39
CA LEU A 604 -27.00 28.00 17.62
C LEU A 604 -27.60 26.78 16.90
N ALA A 605 -28.19 25.88 17.66
CA ALA A 605 -29.01 24.78 17.13
C ALA A 605 -30.49 25.12 17.33
N ILE A 606 -31.30 25.02 16.28
CA ILE A 606 -32.74 25.34 16.32
C ILE A 606 -33.52 24.06 16.00
N GLN A 607 -34.53 23.76 16.80
CA GLN A 607 -35.44 22.64 16.62
C GLN A 607 -36.89 23.15 16.55
N ASP A 608 -37.71 22.47 15.76
CA ASP A 608 -39.16 22.67 15.72
C ASP A 608 -39.87 21.97 16.90
N SER A 609 -41.19 22.11 16.96
CA SER A 609 -42.03 21.48 18.00
C SER A 609 -42.01 19.94 17.98
N ASN A 610 -41.53 19.33 16.89
CA ASN A 610 -41.41 17.89 16.73
C ASN A 610 -39.97 17.38 17.01
N GLY A 611 -39.07 18.27 17.43
CA GLY A 611 -37.67 17.95 17.70
C GLY A 611 -36.79 17.82 16.44
N GLN A 612 -37.30 18.21 15.26
CA GLN A 612 -36.54 18.20 14.02
C GLN A 612 -35.71 19.48 13.87
N PRO A 613 -34.48 19.41 13.35
CA PRO A 613 -33.64 20.60 13.19
C PRO A 613 -34.17 21.53 12.10
N VAL A 614 -34.23 22.83 12.39
CA VAL A 614 -34.62 23.88 11.44
C VAL A 614 -33.39 24.33 10.65
N THR A 615 -33.31 23.94 9.37
CA THR A 615 -32.12 24.14 8.54
C THR A 615 -32.21 25.31 7.57
N ASP A 616 -33.40 25.85 7.31
CA ASP A 616 -33.68 26.82 6.25
C ASP A 616 -33.97 28.25 6.75
N ALA A 617 -33.72 28.53 8.04
CA ALA A 617 -33.96 29.85 8.63
C ALA A 617 -32.84 30.85 8.34
N GLU A 618 -33.19 32.13 8.22
CA GLU A 618 -32.24 33.23 8.33
C GLU A 618 -32.11 33.66 9.79
N VAL A 619 -30.90 33.64 10.32
CA VAL A 619 -30.61 33.91 11.73
C VAL A 619 -29.76 35.18 11.83
N LYS A 620 -30.31 36.21 12.46
CA LYS A 620 -29.58 37.44 12.79
C LYS A 620 -29.25 37.45 14.27
N MET A 621 -27.97 37.60 14.61
CA MET A 621 -27.51 37.71 16.00
C MET A 621 -26.97 39.12 16.26
N THR A 622 -27.35 39.72 17.37
CA THR A 622 -26.80 41.00 17.84
C THR A 622 -26.31 40.89 19.27
N THR A 623 -25.13 41.45 19.56
CA THR A 623 -24.50 41.35 20.89
C THR A 623 -24.37 42.73 21.54
N ASN A 624 -24.68 42.85 22.83
CA ASN A 624 -24.35 44.02 23.65
C ASN A 624 -24.14 43.60 25.13
N MET A 625 -23.40 44.39 25.91
CA MET A 625 -23.15 44.09 27.32
C MET A 625 -24.29 44.66 28.21
N GLN A 626 -24.67 43.94 29.27
CA GLN A 626 -25.77 44.37 30.15
C GLN A 626 -25.42 45.58 31.03
N VAL A 627 -24.15 45.66 31.44
CA VAL A 627 -23.71 46.61 32.47
C VAL A 627 -23.24 47.92 31.85
N MET A 628 -22.82 47.91 30.58
CA MET A 628 -22.30 49.08 29.87
C MET A 628 -22.60 48.93 28.37
N ASP A 629 -23.14 49.96 27.72
CA ASP A 629 -23.37 49.91 26.27
C ASP A 629 -22.03 49.93 25.52
N MET A 630 -21.65 48.81 24.92
CA MET A 630 -20.40 48.62 24.19
C MET A 630 -20.58 48.76 22.67
N GLY A 631 -21.79 49.12 22.22
CA GLY A 631 -22.18 49.13 20.82
C GLY A 631 -22.64 47.76 20.32
N THR A 632 -23.69 47.75 19.48
CA THR A 632 -24.26 46.51 18.96
C THR A 632 -23.50 46.00 17.74
N THR A 633 -22.89 44.83 17.85
CA THR A 633 -22.33 44.10 16.69
C THR A 633 -23.37 43.11 16.18
N SER A 634 -23.59 43.06 14.86
CA SER A 634 -24.58 42.16 14.26
C SER A 634 -23.98 41.26 13.19
N THR A 635 -24.43 40.01 13.13
CA THR A 635 -24.10 39.06 12.08
C THR A 635 -25.36 38.35 11.59
N THR A 636 -25.42 38.02 10.31
CA THR A 636 -26.58 37.37 9.69
C THR A 636 -26.11 36.11 8.97
N ILE A 637 -26.75 34.98 9.31
CA ILE A 637 -26.44 33.65 8.77
C ILE A 637 -27.66 33.22 7.95
N LYS A 638 -27.44 32.89 6.69
CA LYS A 638 -28.49 32.33 5.81
C LYS A 638 -28.57 30.81 5.98
N GLY A 639 -29.76 30.25 5.75
CA GLY A 639 -30.04 28.82 5.92
C GLY A 639 -29.18 27.89 5.04
N GLY A 640 -29.30 26.58 5.29
CA GLY A 640 -28.60 25.48 4.63
C GLY A 640 -27.83 24.55 5.58
N ASN A 641 -27.86 24.80 6.89
CA ASN A 641 -27.06 24.07 7.89
C ASN A 641 -27.93 23.61 9.08
N VAL A 642 -27.57 22.47 9.68
CA VAL A 642 -28.22 21.94 10.90
C VAL A 642 -27.91 22.81 12.14
N VAL A 643 -26.83 23.56 12.08
CA VAL A 643 -26.35 24.43 13.15
C VAL A 643 -25.88 25.75 12.55
N TYR A 644 -26.25 26.86 13.17
CA TYR A 644 -25.87 28.22 12.76
C TYR A 644 -24.69 28.67 13.61
N SER A 645 -23.56 28.98 12.99
CA SER A 645 -22.35 29.43 13.69
C SER A 645 -21.94 30.83 13.28
N ALA A 646 -21.67 31.70 14.25
CA ALA A 646 -21.13 33.04 14.06
C ALA A 646 -19.81 33.19 14.80
N ALA A 647 -18.74 33.53 14.08
CA ALA A 647 -17.47 33.92 14.69
C ALA A 647 -17.46 35.44 14.92
N PHE A 648 -17.20 35.85 16.15
CA PHE A 648 -16.97 37.23 16.55
C PHE A 648 -15.48 37.47 16.74
N GLU A 649 -14.98 38.56 16.17
CA GLU A 649 -13.58 38.92 16.30
C GLU A 649 -13.20 39.24 17.74
N LYS A 650 -11.90 39.17 18.04
CA LYS A 650 -11.34 39.32 19.39
C LYS A 650 -11.74 40.60 20.14
N ASN A 651 -12.13 41.65 19.44
CA ASN A 651 -12.46 42.95 20.02
C ASN A 651 -13.94 43.11 20.38
N VAL A 652 -14.82 42.19 19.96
CA VAL A 652 -16.27 42.29 20.18
C VAL A 652 -16.61 42.10 21.67
N PHE A 653 -16.01 41.09 22.31
CA PHE A 653 -16.16 40.83 23.74
C PHE A 653 -14.93 41.35 24.49
N SER A 654 -14.82 42.68 24.59
CA SER A 654 -13.66 43.37 25.15
C SER A 654 -13.66 43.46 26.68
N MET A 655 -14.79 43.17 27.34
CA MET A 655 -14.93 43.18 28.80
C MET A 655 -15.60 41.91 29.32
N SER A 656 -15.16 41.49 30.51
CA SER A 656 -15.75 40.35 31.22
C SER A 656 -17.05 40.78 31.90
N GLY A 657 -17.99 39.85 31.99
CA GLY A 657 -19.33 40.10 32.50
C GLY A 657 -20.41 39.51 31.60
N VAL A 658 -21.66 39.86 31.89
CA VAL A 658 -22.83 39.31 31.20
C VAL A 658 -23.11 40.09 29.92
N TRP A 659 -23.16 39.38 28.81
CA TRP A 659 -23.51 39.89 27.48
C TRP A 659 -24.84 39.32 27.02
N ASP A 660 -25.67 40.17 26.44
CA ASP A 660 -26.91 39.79 25.80
C ASP A 660 -26.68 39.50 24.32
N ILE A 661 -27.13 38.33 23.89
CA ILE A 661 -27.17 37.92 22.49
C ILE A 661 -28.63 37.82 22.08
N ASN A 662 -29.10 38.83 21.34
CA ASN A 662 -30.42 38.78 20.74
C ASN A 662 -30.34 38.04 19.41
N VAL A 663 -31.16 37.00 19.26
CA VAL A 663 -31.25 36.16 18.09
C VAL A 663 -32.62 36.36 17.47
N SER A 664 -32.65 36.79 16.21
CA SER A 664 -33.85 36.87 15.38
C SER A 664 -33.82 35.74 14.36
N ILE A 665 -34.79 34.84 14.43
CA ILE A 665 -34.93 33.67 13.57
C ILE A 665 -36.07 33.93 12.60
N GLN A 666 -35.79 33.90 11.31
CA GLN A 666 -36.75 34.13 10.24
C GLN A 666 -36.83 32.88 9.35
N GLN A 667 -37.86 32.06 9.52
CA GLN A 667 -38.13 30.94 8.63
C GLN A 667 -38.88 31.40 7.37
N PRO A 668 -38.77 30.67 6.24
CA PRO A 668 -39.59 30.95 5.06
C PRO A 668 -41.09 30.85 5.38
N ASN A 669 -41.87 31.88 5.03
CA ASN A 669 -43.34 31.94 5.23
C ASN A 669 -43.84 31.96 6.71
N HIS A 670 -42.98 32.21 7.69
CA HIS A 670 -43.35 32.38 9.10
C HIS A 670 -42.94 33.77 9.61
N PRO A 671 -43.58 34.34 10.65
CA PRO A 671 -43.13 35.58 11.28
C PRO A 671 -41.78 35.39 12.00
N ALA A 672 -40.97 36.46 12.08
CA ALA A 672 -39.71 36.44 12.83
C ALA A 672 -39.94 36.12 14.31
N VAL A 673 -39.15 35.21 14.87
CA VAL A 673 -39.12 34.89 16.29
C VAL A 673 -37.86 35.48 16.91
N GLN A 674 -38.00 36.22 18.00
CA GLN A 674 -36.88 36.79 18.74
C GLN A 674 -36.64 36.05 20.06
N MET A 675 -35.38 35.77 20.36
CA MET A 675 -34.92 35.14 21.60
C MET A 675 -33.70 35.90 22.14
N GLN A 676 -33.53 35.96 23.46
CA GLN A 676 -32.45 36.73 24.09
C GLN A 676 -31.67 35.84 25.05
N PHE A 677 -30.43 35.51 24.70
CA PHE A 677 -29.55 34.67 25.52
C PHE A 677 -28.59 35.54 26.34
N LYS A 678 -28.23 35.08 27.54
CA LYS A 678 -27.29 35.76 28.42
C LYS A 678 -26.03 34.93 28.57
N VAL A 679 -24.92 35.34 27.98
CA VAL A 679 -23.65 34.62 28.11
C VAL A 679 -22.73 35.35 29.09
N ASN A 680 -21.99 34.58 29.89
CA ASN A 680 -20.99 35.16 30.77
C ASN A 680 -19.62 35.06 30.11
N ILE A 681 -18.99 36.20 29.84
CA ILE A 681 -17.63 36.27 29.28
C ILE A 681 -16.65 36.47 30.44
N ILE A 682 -15.61 35.65 30.50
CA ILE A 682 -14.59 35.71 31.56
C ILE A 682 -13.27 36.28 31.03
#